data_AF-A0A4W3GB86-F1
#
_entry.id   AF-A0A4W3GB86-F1
#
_cell.length_a   1.000
_cell.length_b   1.000
_cell.length_c   1.000
_cell.angle_alpha   90.00
_cell.angle_beta   90.00
_cell.angle_gamma   90.00
#
_symmetry.space_group_name_H-M   'P 1'
#
loop_
_entity.id
_entity.type
_entity.pdbx_description
1 polymer ?
#
loop_
_entity_poly.entity_id
_entity_poly.type
_entity_poly.pdbx_seq_one_letter_code
_entity_poly.pdbx_strand_id
1 'polypeptide(L)'
;MFKVQRESLDTRSRKMAQMMLRMYAMLISKNTLNLFKTLRKSKIQWKQNCTKVHQENLQEKFLPKNKNPKRVSTMRVVVCRFTPFFKKKTTFSNCVLEKKIKNETKLFLVAPAVIEEVLIKSAVYVALMDNAEASASGEKKDPVDVDKSQMINSGVQKANAKKQRNEYDRENADIKFKDFISSLKIMTFNAEEAISVAEILREKPVLQDVWQKLGGKSDLVTSLQHQLQEKDKLLRAFQEESALSNEKCKQFSQELVTEKQKASVIETKLREQRSALEKELGALQNKLQVSYQDHMNETQMQFRQLQEQIEALQQENRILRDAVSKAPTQLENKQSTELNKLRQDYARLMNEFTEKTNRLQQEEVQKKNLEVSYEQTVEQLKAQLQEEVERRQEDMQKYLRNITTEHEKRLVEVQAAKQDLQSKLLVAENEIGNKNKEVQSLHSKLTDNLVSKQQLEEKVVLLLDAEQKRANTDDVLKLQAQELLEQKGTMNAQMQNLHAQLASQASAVCLVEDLHQTIAERENKLKRMEESLESERIKVANQEQEFQNLQKANRTLTNEIQKLQAQTSEQASALYMVEQMQKSIEDRDEKIKTVEELLETGLIQVANKGEEIEALDKENRILKQRILALEIEKAAQVSSSSLMADLHQTIDEQNKQIQSAKELLEAENIKMEINEREIQALKEDNEMLKQEGQEAQFQKTELVSTASKLEQAENIIRKKEQEVNSLKDSLSESAQALSNKATKIQDLEERNEKVILQITELRYQMESQVSLAEELQETVFEQERKINNVEGQLEVELSEVVNHQQTIKALQEEIETLQKKVQIAQHQKADQISAESNVKELENMIGKKEKEVYSLKVALEDSSKESTGIVSEMQSVAHENTILKIEIQELHNKVAEQEGELLKSELLLNVLGDKDQELTTLQQNNESLKADVEHQRKKNNESSQQVAALRSETKEMLRKLFPRVSVSSNLDYSDWMEAFERQAHKALSEKHKEGKMVTEHKLKENEEMLQLECEKYKMVLAETEGILQRLQDSVEEEEGKWKIKLDDSQRELLQMKLRITSLEDELQKLKREGREAENLIKRRDYLTSELEKVESERATYVTEVRELKVLLTELQKKLDDSCAEAIKQNEELNLLKTQLSETLTKLKTEQLETQKVVSNLQQAQESLNTIQAEIAKSIEDGSVVENSEISDVKEQLETKEKITLNLNQDVIHLQQLLQTLLQQLSKGRESSQNVIVQLEEKATRVLKGGTSV
;
A
#
# COMPACT_ATOMS: atom_id res chain seq x y z
N MET A 1 51.81 -45.91 -39.32
CA MET A 1 50.91 -45.98 -38.13
C MET A 1 50.22 -44.65 -37.86
N PHE A 2 50.91 -43.56 -37.49
CA PHE A 2 50.29 -42.28 -37.08
C PHE A 2 49.12 -41.76 -37.96
N LYS A 3 49.20 -41.86 -39.29
CA LYS A 3 48.11 -41.43 -40.18
C LYS A 3 46.81 -42.23 -39.98
N VAL A 4 46.92 -43.56 -39.93
CA VAL A 4 45.80 -44.48 -39.64
C VAL A 4 45.21 -44.23 -38.24
N GLN A 5 46.07 -43.87 -37.28
CA GLN A 5 45.68 -43.59 -35.90
C GLN A 5 44.91 -42.27 -35.79
N ARG A 6 45.33 -41.23 -36.53
CA ARG A 6 44.62 -39.94 -36.65
C ARG A 6 43.28 -40.10 -37.40
N GLU A 7 43.24 -40.87 -38.49
CA GLU A 7 42.00 -41.19 -39.22
C GLU A 7 41.01 -42.01 -38.37
N SER A 8 41.51 -42.94 -37.54
CA SER A 8 40.71 -43.70 -36.58
C SER A 8 40.11 -42.81 -35.49
N LEU A 9 40.91 -41.92 -34.89
CA LEU A 9 40.46 -40.94 -33.89
C LEU A 9 39.38 -40.00 -34.45
N ASP A 10 39.61 -39.41 -35.63
CA ASP A 10 38.65 -38.52 -36.28
C ASP A 10 37.35 -39.26 -36.68
N THR A 11 37.45 -40.51 -37.15
CA THR A 11 36.27 -41.36 -37.38
C THR A 11 35.50 -41.67 -36.09
N ARG A 12 36.20 -41.85 -34.96
CA ARG A 12 35.60 -42.10 -33.64
C ARG A 12 34.92 -40.84 -33.09
N SER A 13 35.55 -39.67 -33.22
CA SER A 13 34.96 -38.37 -32.86
C SER A 13 33.73 -38.05 -33.72
N ARG A 14 33.78 -38.28 -35.04
CA ARG A 14 32.61 -38.09 -35.92
C ARG A 14 31.45 -39.04 -35.58
N LYS A 15 31.73 -40.30 -35.22
CA LYS A 15 30.70 -41.24 -34.72
C LYS A 15 30.12 -40.79 -33.37
N MET A 16 30.94 -40.29 -32.45
CA MET A 16 30.49 -39.79 -31.15
C MET A 16 29.61 -38.54 -31.30
N ALA A 17 30.00 -37.59 -32.16
CA ALA A 17 29.20 -36.42 -32.49
C ALA A 17 27.85 -36.79 -33.13
N GLN A 18 27.82 -37.76 -34.05
CA GLN A 18 26.55 -38.30 -34.59
C GLN A 18 25.69 -38.98 -33.53
N MET A 19 26.29 -39.68 -32.56
CA MET A 19 25.54 -40.33 -31.47
C MET A 19 24.93 -39.28 -30.52
N MET A 20 25.71 -38.26 -30.15
CA MET A 20 25.25 -37.12 -29.34
C MET A 20 24.10 -36.39 -30.02
N LEU A 21 24.21 -36.06 -31.31
CA LEU A 21 23.13 -35.43 -32.10
C LEU A 21 21.85 -36.28 -32.15
N ARG A 22 21.97 -37.61 -32.32
CA ARG A 22 20.81 -38.52 -32.26
C ARG A 22 20.19 -38.57 -30.87
N MET A 23 20.99 -38.53 -29.81
CA MET A 23 20.50 -38.55 -28.43
C MET A 23 19.77 -37.24 -28.10
N TYR A 24 20.32 -36.09 -28.50
CA TYR A 24 19.68 -34.78 -28.38
C TYR A 24 18.36 -34.71 -29.16
N ALA A 25 18.34 -35.19 -30.41
CA ALA A 25 17.13 -35.27 -31.22
C ALA A 25 16.03 -36.17 -30.60
N MET A 26 16.42 -37.31 -30.00
CA MET A 26 15.48 -38.16 -29.25
C MET A 26 14.97 -37.47 -27.97
N LEU A 27 15.81 -36.72 -27.25
CA LEU A 27 15.40 -36.00 -26.05
C LEU A 27 14.40 -34.88 -26.37
N ILE A 28 14.67 -34.10 -27.43
CA ILE A 28 13.76 -33.06 -27.94
C ILE A 28 12.43 -33.68 -28.40
N SER A 29 12.48 -34.82 -29.12
CA SER A 29 11.28 -35.54 -29.56
C SER A 29 10.45 -36.08 -28.38
N LYS A 30 11.10 -36.60 -27.32
CA LYS A 30 10.43 -37.10 -26.12
C LYS A 30 9.80 -35.96 -25.31
N ASN A 31 10.49 -34.83 -25.17
CA ASN A 31 10.00 -33.66 -24.45
C ASN A 31 8.84 -32.98 -25.19
N THR A 32 8.93 -32.81 -26.51
CA THR A 32 7.83 -32.28 -27.33
C THR A 32 6.60 -33.20 -27.33
N LEU A 33 6.80 -34.52 -27.36
CA LEU A 33 5.70 -35.50 -27.24
C LEU A 33 5.02 -35.44 -25.86
N ASN A 34 5.80 -35.25 -24.78
CA ASN A 34 5.24 -35.06 -23.44
C ASN A 34 4.48 -33.73 -23.33
N LEU A 35 5.03 -32.63 -23.86
CA LEU A 35 4.33 -31.34 -23.91
C LEU A 35 2.98 -31.46 -24.65
N PHE A 36 2.95 -32.16 -25.79
CA PHE A 36 1.72 -32.44 -26.53
C PHE A 36 0.71 -33.29 -25.75
N LYS A 37 1.17 -34.25 -24.94
CA LYS A 37 0.30 -35.05 -24.05
C LYS A 37 -0.29 -34.18 -22.94
N THR A 38 0.51 -33.31 -22.31
CA THR A 38 0.05 -32.39 -21.26
C THR A 38 -0.95 -31.38 -21.80
N LEU A 39 -0.63 -30.71 -22.92
CA LEU A 39 -1.56 -29.80 -23.61
C LEU A 39 -2.87 -30.50 -24.01
N ARG A 40 -2.81 -31.77 -24.44
CA ARG A 40 -4.01 -32.56 -24.75
C ARG A 40 -4.83 -32.89 -23.50
N LYS A 41 -4.20 -33.19 -22.36
CA LYS A 41 -4.89 -33.37 -21.07
C LYS A 41 -5.58 -32.07 -20.62
N SER A 42 -4.84 -30.95 -20.56
CA SER A 42 -5.39 -29.65 -20.18
C SER A 42 -6.55 -29.21 -21.10
N LYS A 43 -6.46 -29.48 -22.41
CA LYS A 43 -7.55 -29.21 -23.36
C LYS A 43 -8.79 -30.09 -23.18
N ILE A 44 -8.63 -31.32 -22.67
CA ILE A 44 -9.76 -32.19 -22.31
C ILE A 44 -10.39 -31.70 -20.99
N GLN A 45 -9.58 -31.40 -19.99
CA GLN A 45 -10.03 -30.90 -18.68
C GLN A 45 -10.72 -29.54 -18.79
N TRP A 46 -10.18 -28.61 -19.59
CA TRP A 46 -10.84 -27.32 -19.89
C TRP A 46 -12.18 -27.52 -20.60
N LYS A 47 -12.27 -28.45 -21.56
CA LYS A 47 -13.56 -28.81 -22.18
C LYS A 47 -14.55 -29.38 -21.16
N GLN A 48 -14.11 -30.26 -20.27
CA GLN A 48 -14.95 -30.85 -19.22
C GLN A 48 -15.48 -29.79 -18.26
N ASN A 49 -14.61 -28.88 -17.78
CA ASN A 49 -15.02 -27.76 -16.93
C ASN A 49 -15.98 -26.82 -17.67
N CYS A 50 -15.75 -26.47 -18.95
CA CYS A 50 -16.70 -25.69 -19.72
C CYS A 50 -18.06 -26.37 -19.86
N THR A 51 -18.13 -27.69 -20.08
CA THR A 51 -19.42 -28.41 -20.06
C THR A 51 -20.08 -28.43 -18.68
N LYS A 52 -19.30 -28.54 -17.60
CA LYS A 52 -19.83 -28.53 -16.22
C LYS A 52 -20.44 -27.17 -15.87
N VAL A 53 -19.69 -26.09 -16.09
CA VAL A 53 -20.16 -24.71 -15.91
C VAL A 53 -21.38 -24.39 -16.79
N HIS A 54 -21.46 -24.95 -17.99
CA HIS A 54 -22.63 -24.77 -18.86
C HIS A 54 -23.85 -25.59 -18.42
N GLN A 55 -23.67 -26.77 -17.80
CA GLN A 55 -24.75 -27.52 -17.16
C GLN A 55 -25.25 -26.83 -15.88
N GLU A 56 -24.34 -26.33 -15.03
CA GLU A 56 -24.67 -25.62 -13.80
C GLU A 56 -25.46 -24.33 -14.11
N ASN A 57 -25.01 -23.53 -15.08
CA ASN A 57 -25.74 -22.34 -15.57
C ASN A 57 -27.10 -22.66 -16.24
N LEU A 58 -27.32 -23.89 -16.71
CA LEU A 58 -28.62 -24.32 -17.25
C LEU A 58 -29.57 -24.84 -16.17
N GLN A 59 -29.06 -25.27 -15.01
CA GLN A 59 -29.89 -25.68 -13.86
C GLN A 59 -30.38 -24.48 -13.02
N GLU A 60 -29.58 -23.42 -12.87
CA GLU A 60 -30.00 -22.22 -12.12
C GLU A 60 -31.13 -21.41 -12.77
N LYS A 61 -31.44 -21.63 -14.06
CA LYS A 61 -32.47 -20.85 -14.79
C LYS A 61 -33.88 -21.45 -14.81
N PHE A 62 -34.13 -22.57 -14.12
CA PHE A 62 -35.47 -23.18 -14.07
C PHE A 62 -35.86 -23.68 -12.66
N LEU A 63 -36.34 -22.76 -11.81
CA LEU A 63 -37.22 -23.09 -10.69
C LEU A 63 -38.69 -23.17 -11.17
N PRO A 64 -39.36 -24.34 -11.13
CA PRO A 64 -40.80 -24.42 -11.38
C PRO A 64 -41.59 -24.19 -10.10
N LYS A 65 -42.55 -23.26 -10.13
CA LYS A 65 -43.60 -23.19 -9.09
C LYS A 65 -44.49 -24.45 -9.17
N ASN A 66 -44.85 -24.97 -8.01
CA ASN A 66 -45.56 -26.23 -7.79
C ASN A 66 -46.99 -26.25 -8.42
N LYS A 67 -47.36 -27.32 -9.15
CA LYS A 67 -48.76 -27.79 -9.35
C LYS A 67 -48.87 -29.16 -10.06
N ASN A 68 -49.21 -30.19 -9.28
CA ASN A 68 -49.92 -31.47 -9.57
C ASN A 68 -49.66 -32.33 -10.85
N PRO A 69 -49.65 -33.69 -10.73
CA PRO A 69 -49.26 -34.59 -11.82
C PRO A 69 -50.45 -35.24 -12.59
N LYS A 70 -50.42 -35.24 -13.93
CA LYS A 70 -51.17 -36.20 -14.79
C LYS A 70 -50.39 -36.60 -16.06
N ARG A 71 -50.73 -37.79 -16.57
CA ARG A 71 -50.06 -38.65 -17.59
C ARG A 71 -49.84 -38.06 -19.00
N VAL A 72 -49.10 -38.86 -19.80
CA VAL A 72 -48.99 -39.01 -21.29
C VAL A 72 -47.58 -38.63 -21.77
N SER A 73 -46.63 -39.54 -22.04
CA SER A 73 -46.53 -40.66 -23.01
C SER A 73 -46.01 -40.26 -24.40
N THR A 74 -44.95 -40.96 -24.87
CA THR A 74 -44.37 -40.93 -26.25
C THR A 74 -43.72 -39.60 -26.69
N MET A 75 -42.65 -39.56 -27.48
CA MET A 75 -42.25 -40.43 -28.60
C MET A 75 -40.71 -40.60 -28.72
N ARG A 76 -40.26 -41.56 -29.54
CA ARG A 76 -38.87 -42.08 -29.65
C ARG A 76 -38.32 -41.83 -31.08
N VAL A 77 -37.03 -42.16 -31.30
CA VAL A 77 -36.33 -42.34 -32.61
C VAL A 77 -35.83 -40.97 -33.18
N VAL A 78 -34.61 -40.79 -33.71
CA VAL A 78 -33.71 -41.68 -34.50
C VAL A 78 -32.26 -41.72 -33.98
N VAL A 79 -31.62 -42.89 -34.11
CA VAL A 79 -30.17 -43.13 -33.97
C VAL A 79 -29.64 -43.71 -35.29
N CYS A 80 -28.46 -43.24 -35.75
CA CYS A 80 -27.38 -43.98 -36.44
C CYS A 80 -26.28 -42.98 -36.84
N ARG A 81 -25.01 -43.08 -36.41
CA ARG A 81 -23.96 -44.10 -36.64
C ARG A 81 -23.67 -44.40 -38.11
N PHE A 82 -22.47 -44.02 -38.56
CA PHE A 82 -21.60 -44.84 -39.43
C PHE A 82 -20.12 -44.45 -39.26
N THR A 83 -19.23 -45.44 -39.34
CA THR A 83 -17.76 -45.32 -39.39
C THR A 83 -17.23 -46.16 -40.59
N PRO A 84 -15.93 -46.40 -40.76
CA PRO A 84 -15.00 -45.56 -41.54
C PRO A 84 -14.48 -46.27 -42.80
N PHE A 85 -13.89 -45.53 -43.77
CA PHE A 85 -13.02 -46.13 -44.80
C PHE A 85 -11.81 -45.26 -45.17
N PHE A 86 -10.74 -45.93 -45.63
CA PHE A 86 -9.37 -45.41 -45.65
C PHE A 86 -8.83 -45.14 -47.08
N LYS A 87 -7.75 -44.33 -47.16
CA LYS A 87 -6.83 -44.11 -48.30
C LYS A 87 -7.30 -43.24 -49.47
N LYS A 88 -6.84 -41.98 -49.46
CA LYS A 88 -5.85 -41.52 -50.44
C LYS A 88 -4.80 -40.63 -49.75
N LYS A 89 -3.56 -40.68 -50.23
CA LYS A 89 -2.37 -40.14 -49.53
C LYS A 89 -1.55 -39.29 -50.51
N THR A 90 -1.78 -37.98 -50.51
CA THR A 90 -0.79 -37.00 -50.99
C THR A 90 -0.98 -35.69 -50.23
N THR A 91 0.11 -34.96 -50.03
CA THR A 91 0.28 -33.87 -49.06
C THR A 91 0.00 -32.49 -49.64
N PHE A 92 -0.72 -31.64 -48.91
CA PHE A 92 -0.27 -30.34 -48.36
C PHE A 92 -1.43 -29.68 -47.59
N SER A 93 -1.16 -28.93 -46.52
CA SER A 93 -2.20 -28.33 -45.65
C SER A 93 -2.05 -26.81 -45.54
N ASN A 94 -3.12 -26.09 -45.94
CA ASN A 94 -3.75 -24.90 -45.33
C ASN A 94 -3.01 -24.23 -44.13
N CYS A 95 -2.73 -22.90 -44.19
CA CYS A 95 -3.59 -21.75 -43.80
C CYS A 95 -3.76 -21.58 -42.25
N VAL A 96 -3.83 -20.38 -41.62
CA VAL A 96 -3.56 -18.95 -41.97
C VAL A 96 -3.68 -18.08 -40.68
N LEU A 97 -3.28 -16.78 -40.69
CA LEU A 97 -3.44 -15.72 -39.63
C LEU A 97 -2.53 -15.83 -38.37
N GLU A 98 -1.67 -14.83 -38.10
CA GLU A 98 -1.81 -13.66 -37.19
C GLU A 98 -1.18 -13.89 -35.79
N LYS A 99 -0.68 -12.90 -35.03
CA LYS A 99 -0.71 -11.42 -35.18
C LYS A 99 0.57 -10.78 -34.58
N LYS A 100 0.81 -9.50 -34.90
CA LYS A 100 1.94 -8.68 -34.45
C LYS A 100 1.38 -7.53 -33.60
N ILE A 101 1.90 -7.31 -32.39
CA ILE A 101 1.68 -6.07 -31.62
C ILE A 101 3.00 -5.66 -30.97
N LYS A 102 3.42 -4.42 -31.23
CA LYS A 102 4.29 -3.63 -30.36
C LYS A 102 3.40 -2.64 -29.60
N ASN A 103 3.79 -2.24 -28.40
CA ASN A 103 3.36 -0.96 -27.85
C ASN A 103 4.42 0.09 -28.21
N GLU A 104 3.98 1.30 -28.52
CA GLU A 104 4.75 2.52 -28.29
C GLU A 104 3.75 3.66 -28.09
N THR A 105 4.02 4.56 -27.15
CA THR A 105 3.05 5.54 -26.63
C THR A 105 3.42 6.94 -27.11
N LYS A 106 2.44 7.78 -27.51
CA LYS A 106 2.68 9.23 -27.57
C LYS A 106 1.42 10.07 -27.35
N LEU A 107 1.65 11.22 -26.71
CA LEU A 107 0.65 12.12 -26.15
C LEU A 107 -0.16 12.90 -27.21
N PHE A 108 -1.31 13.41 -26.75
CA PHE A 108 -2.24 14.25 -27.49
C PHE A 108 -2.25 15.68 -26.89
N LEU A 109 -2.54 16.69 -27.71
CA LEU A 109 -2.75 18.08 -27.29
C LEU A 109 -3.98 18.64 -28.03
N VAL A 110 -4.75 19.50 -27.37
CA VAL A 110 -6.06 20.03 -27.85
C VAL A 110 -6.10 21.56 -27.71
N ALA A 111 -6.82 22.24 -28.59
CA ALA A 111 -7.12 23.68 -28.55
C ALA A 111 -8.64 23.94 -28.66
N PRO A 112 -9.17 25.01 -28.01
CA PRO A 112 -9.83 26.13 -28.72
C PRO A 112 -9.76 27.51 -27.96
N ALA A 113 -10.33 28.65 -28.41
CA ALA A 113 -10.42 29.31 -29.74
C ALA A 113 -11.12 30.71 -29.65
N VAL A 114 -10.98 31.53 -30.71
CA VAL A 114 -11.79 32.72 -31.16
C VAL A 114 -11.70 34.10 -30.45
N ILE A 115 -11.65 35.15 -31.31
CA ILE A 115 -12.08 36.58 -31.21
C ILE A 115 -10.99 37.70 -31.23
N GLU A 116 -11.20 38.60 -32.21
CA GLU A 116 -10.61 39.91 -32.62
C GLU A 116 -10.74 41.05 -31.56
N GLU A 117 -10.07 42.22 -31.58
CA GLU A 117 -9.05 42.90 -32.42
C GLU A 117 -8.46 44.11 -31.62
N VAL A 118 -7.45 44.81 -32.17
CA VAL A 118 -7.05 46.24 -31.98
C VAL A 118 -5.81 46.56 -31.12
N LEU A 119 -4.75 47.00 -31.84
CA LEU A 119 -3.67 48.00 -31.56
C LEU A 119 -3.25 48.30 -30.09
N ILE A 120 -1.96 48.50 -29.75
CA ILE A 120 -0.99 49.40 -30.41
C ILE A 120 0.45 48.83 -30.43
N LYS A 121 1.14 49.15 -31.55
CA LYS A 121 2.57 49.10 -31.87
C LYS A 121 3.64 48.99 -30.75
N SER A 122 4.61 48.11 -31.05
CA SER A 122 6.07 48.35 -31.11
C SER A 122 6.97 47.97 -29.93
N ALA A 123 7.83 46.98 -30.24
CA ALA A 123 9.15 46.68 -29.65
C ALA A 123 9.16 46.13 -28.22
N VAL A 124 10.39 45.81 -27.75
CA VAL A 124 10.74 45.24 -26.43
C VAL A 124 10.53 43.71 -26.36
N TYR A 125 11.50 42.84 -26.02
CA TYR A 125 12.94 42.98 -25.67
C TYR A 125 13.62 41.57 -25.84
N VAL A 126 14.93 41.43 -26.14
CA VAL A 126 16.08 41.27 -25.20
C VAL A 126 15.99 40.00 -24.33
N ALA A 127 17.00 39.11 -24.19
CA ALA A 127 18.46 39.27 -24.14
C ALA A 127 19.03 39.88 -22.83
N LEU A 128 18.40 39.60 -21.69
CA LEU A 128 19.01 39.72 -20.36
C LEU A 128 18.87 38.36 -19.65
N MET A 129 19.87 37.79 -18.96
CA MET A 129 20.84 38.35 -17.99
C MET A 129 20.22 38.63 -16.62
N ASP A 130 21.16 38.82 -15.69
CA ASP A 130 21.05 39.44 -14.37
C ASP A 130 20.72 38.51 -13.18
N ASN A 131 21.35 38.68 -12.01
CA ASN A 131 22.65 39.27 -11.67
C ASN A 131 23.00 38.91 -10.22
N ALA A 132 24.25 39.13 -9.83
CA ALA A 132 24.55 39.62 -8.48
C ALA A 132 25.66 40.66 -8.59
N GLU A 133 25.31 41.92 -8.35
CA GLU A 133 26.16 43.09 -8.55
C GLU A 133 27.11 43.33 -7.36
N ALA A 134 28.23 44.00 -7.62
CA ALA A 134 28.76 45.02 -6.72
C ALA A 134 29.52 46.07 -7.54
N SER A 135 29.15 47.34 -7.39
CA SER A 135 29.61 48.46 -8.22
C SER A 135 30.51 49.43 -7.44
N ALA A 136 31.46 50.10 -8.12
CA ALA A 136 31.96 51.42 -7.75
C ALA A 136 32.82 52.09 -8.85
N SER A 137 32.32 53.20 -9.39
CA SER A 137 33.02 54.44 -9.83
C SER A 137 34.40 54.40 -10.55
N GLY A 138 34.49 55.05 -11.72
CA GLY A 138 35.73 55.32 -12.45
C GLY A 138 36.33 56.72 -12.24
N GLU A 139 36.98 57.25 -13.30
CA GLU A 139 37.89 58.42 -13.37
C GLU A 139 39.37 58.10 -13.03
N LYS A 140 40.41 58.55 -13.76
CA LYS A 140 40.50 59.45 -14.94
C LYS A 140 41.88 59.29 -15.67
N LYS A 141 41.85 59.48 -17.01
CA LYS A 141 42.88 60.09 -17.90
C LYS A 141 44.19 59.35 -18.31
N ASP A 142 44.23 59.05 -19.61
CA ASP A 142 45.35 59.13 -20.58
C ASP A 142 46.13 60.48 -20.55
N PRO A 143 47.26 60.72 -21.29
CA PRO A 143 47.72 60.02 -22.51
C PRO A 143 49.26 59.87 -22.74
N VAL A 144 49.65 59.20 -23.84
CA VAL A 144 50.46 59.72 -24.98
C VAL A 144 51.10 58.56 -25.78
N ASP A 145 51.06 58.68 -27.10
CA ASP A 145 51.49 57.73 -28.15
C ASP A 145 52.84 58.18 -28.79
N VAL A 146 53.34 57.46 -29.83
CA VAL A 146 54.52 57.74 -30.69
C VAL A 146 55.87 57.23 -30.10
N ASP A 147 56.79 56.54 -30.81
CA ASP A 147 56.98 56.30 -32.26
C ASP A 147 57.54 54.89 -32.62
N LYS A 148 57.63 54.63 -33.92
CA LYS A 148 58.36 53.55 -34.60
C LYS A 148 59.86 53.52 -34.30
N SER A 149 60.46 52.33 -34.44
CA SER A 149 61.80 52.18 -35.05
C SER A 149 62.02 50.79 -35.65
N GLN A 150 63.01 50.71 -36.55
CA GLN A 150 63.20 49.65 -37.57
C GLN A 150 64.45 48.78 -37.33
N MET A 151 64.36 47.50 -37.72
CA MET A 151 65.50 46.57 -38.02
C MET A 151 66.42 46.26 -36.80
N ILE A 152 67.42 45.35 -36.79
CA ILE A 152 68.27 44.73 -37.83
C ILE A 152 68.60 43.26 -37.49
N ASN A 153 68.92 42.48 -38.53
CA ASN A 153 69.50 41.13 -38.50
C ASN A 153 70.71 40.93 -37.56
N SER A 154 70.91 39.68 -37.15
CA SER A 154 72.14 39.18 -36.54
C SER A 154 73.34 39.26 -37.50
N GLY A 155 74.34 40.10 -37.16
CA GLY A 155 75.66 40.16 -37.81
C GLY A 155 76.75 39.48 -36.97
N VAL A 156 77.78 38.94 -37.65
CA VAL A 156 78.85 38.13 -37.02
C VAL A 156 79.90 38.99 -36.30
N GLN A 157 80.49 38.39 -35.26
CA GLN A 157 81.47 38.92 -34.30
C GLN A 157 82.70 39.64 -34.90
N LYS A 158 83.16 40.72 -34.22
CA LYS A 158 84.59 40.88 -33.86
C LYS A 158 84.86 41.95 -32.78
N ALA A 159 85.57 41.51 -31.74
CA ALA A 159 86.49 42.17 -30.80
C ALA A 159 86.35 43.66 -30.35
N ASN A 160 86.55 43.86 -29.04
CA ASN A 160 86.64 45.13 -28.32
C ASN A 160 87.86 46.00 -28.67
N ALA A 161 87.72 47.34 -28.52
CA ALA A 161 88.55 48.17 -27.63
C ALA A 161 87.96 49.58 -27.44
N LYS A 162 87.97 50.13 -26.21
CA LYS A 162 87.58 51.51 -25.86
C LYS A 162 88.78 52.30 -25.31
N LYS A 163 88.91 53.58 -25.69
CA LYS A 163 89.66 54.71 -25.08
C LYS A 163 89.20 55.95 -25.88
N GLN A 164 88.96 57.16 -25.36
CA GLN A 164 89.16 57.85 -24.08
C GLN A 164 87.82 58.60 -23.73
N ARG A 165 87.61 59.47 -22.72
CA ARG A 165 88.43 60.19 -21.73
C ARG A 165 87.50 60.66 -20.58
N ASN A 166 87.98 60.73 -19.33
CA ASN A 166 87.22 61.25 -18.18
C ASN A 166 87.52 62.75 -17.92
N GLU A 167 86.62 63.43 -17.20
CA GLU A 167 86.93 64.68 -16.47
C GLU A 167 86.08 64.81 -15.18
N TYR A 168 86.73 65.23 -14.08
CA TYR A 168 86.21 65.72 -12.77
C TYR A 168 85.30 64.78 -11.91
N ASP A 169 85.27 64.88 -10.57
CA ASP A 169 86.01 65.71 -9.61
C ASP A 169 86.21 64.97 -8.25
N ARG A 170 87.10 65.51 -7.39
CA ARG A 170 87.26 65.44 -5.89
C ARG A 170 86.47 64.41 -5.01
N GLU A 171 86.98 63.93 -3.86
CA GLU A 171 88.07 64.39 -2.97
C GLU A 171 88.57 63.28 -1.99
N ASN A 172 89.74 63.49 -1.37
CA ASN A 172 90.25 62.86 -0.12
C ASN A 172 90.54 61.34 -0.03
N ALA A 173 91.84 61.00 0.01
CA ALA A 173 92.52 60.50 1.23
C ALA A 173 94.06 60.34 1.00
N ASP A 174 94.88 60.78 1.97
CA ASP A 174 96.35 60.73 1.88
C ASP A 174 96.93 59.29 1.86
N ILE A 175 97.74 58.97 0.84
CA ILE A 175 98.64 57.81 0.82
C ILE A 175 100.03 58.27 0.34
N LYS A 176 101.10 57.85 1.02
CA LYS A 176 102.44 58.44 0.88
C LYS A 176 103.20 57.85 -0.31
N PHE A 177 104.07 58.65 -0.95
CA PHE A 177 104.86 58.29 -2.14
C PHE A 177 105.67 56.97 -2.02
N LYS A 178 106.05 56.58 -0.80
CA LYS A 178 106.73 55.31 -0.52
C LYS A 178 105.83 54.08 -0.76
N ASP A 179 104.54 54.23 -0.49
CA ASP A 179 103.54 53.19 -0.69
C ASP A 179 103.19 53.09 -2.18
N PHE A 180 103.20 54.21 -2.92
CA PHE A 180 103.08 54.23 -4.38
C PHE A 180 104.20 53.44 -5.09
N ILE A 181 105.47 53.67 -4.73
CA ILE A 181 106.60 52.89 -5.28
C ILE A 181 106.50 51.40 -4.90
N SER A 182 105.96 51.09 -3.72
CA SER A 182 105.73 49.72 -3.27
C SER A 182 104.61 49.03 -4.06
N SER A 183 103.51 49.74 -4.37
CA SER A 183 102.44 49.27 -5.26
C SER A 183 102.92 49.11 -6.71
N LEU A 184 103.72 50.04 -7.23
CA LEU A 184 104.25 49.97 -8.60
C LEU A 184 105.13 48.73 -8.84
N LYS A 185 105.74 48.21 -7.78
CA LYS A 185 106.56 46.98 -7.81
C LYS A 185 105.73 45.68 -7.76
N ILE A 186 104.44 45.78 -7.46
CA ILE A 186 103.50 44.65 -7.31
C ILE A 186 102.53 44.57 -8.51
N MET A 187 102.38 45.64 -9.31
CA MET A 187 101.56 45.63 -10.52
C MET A 187 102.30 45.08 -11.75
N THR A 188 101.69 44.10 -12.41
CA THR A 188 102.08 43.60 -13.74
C THR A 188 101.38 44.41 -14.83
N PHE A 189 102.13 45.18 -15.63
CA PHE A 189 101.59 45.96 -16.76
C PHE A 189 101.33 45.09 -18.00
N ASN A 190 100.37 45.47 -18.85
CA ASN A 190 100.23 44.90 -20.18
C ASN A 190 101.13 45.60 -21.22
N ALA A 191 101.26 45.02 -22.42
CA ALA A 191 102.24 45.47 -23.42
C ALA A 191 101.99 46.90 -23.95
N GLU A 192 100.73 47.34 -24.03
CA GLU A 192 100.39 48.70 -24.47
C GLU A 192 100.71 49.76 -23.40
N GLU A 193 100.51 49.41 -22.12
CA GLU A 193 100.91 50.24 -20.97
C GLU A 193 102.44 50.36 -20.88
N ALA A 194 103.18 49.26 -21.11
CA ALA A 194 104.64 49.27 -21.12
C ALA A 194 105.23 50.16 -22.24
N ILE A 195 104.66 50.11 -23.46
CA ILE A 195 105.09 50.97 -24.58
C ILE A 195 104.80 52.44 -24.29
N SER A 196 103.62 52.75 -23.74
CA SER A 196 103.24 54.12 -23.36
C SER A 196 104.20 54.73 -22.31
N VAL A 197 104.66 53.92 -21.35
CA VAL A 197 105.66 54.34 -20.35
C VAL A 197 107.05 54.52 -20.99
N ALA A 198 107.42 53.69 -21.97
CA ALA A 198 108.72 53.78 -22.64
C ALA A 198 108.84 55.02 -23.57
N GLU A 199 107.77 55.42 -24.27
CA GLU A 199 107.82 56.58 -25.16
C GLU A 199 107.97 57.91 -24.39
N ILE A 200 107.31 58.04 -23.23
CA ILE A 200 107.48 59.20 -22.33
C ILE A 200 108.95 59.34 -21.84
N LEU A 201 109.71 58.24 -21.77
CA LEU A 201 111.13 58.27 -21.40
C LEU A 201 112.07 58.59 -22.58
N ARG A 202 111.62 58.47 -23.83
CA ARG A 202 112.47 58.63 -25.04
C ARG A 202 112.60 60.08 -25.50
N GLU A 203 111.68 60.97 -25.15
CA GLU A 203 111.60 62.34 -25.69
C GLU A 203 112.44 63.41 -24.96
N LYS A 204 113.64 63.08 -24.45
CA LYS A 204 114.58 64.09 -23.89
C LYS A 204 115.83 64.33 -24.76
N PRO A 205 115.96 65.50 -25.43
CA PRO A 205 116.91 65.71 -26.53
C PRO A 205 118.35 66.14 -26.15
N VAL A 206 118.87 65.77 -24.96
CA VAL A 206 120.09 66.39 -24.38
C VAL A 206 121.42 65.72 -24.78
N LEU A 207 121.43 64.70 -25.66
CA LEU A 207 122.61 63.84 -25.88
C LEU A 207 123.29 63.91 -27.27
N GLN A 208 122.76 64.68 -28.23
CA GLN A 208 123.22 64.59 -29.64
C GLN A 208 124.40 65.52 -30.01
N ASP A 209 124.66 66.58 -29.24
CA ASP A 209 125.51 67.72 -29.66
C ASP A 209 127.03 67.52 -29.42
N VAL A 210 127.43 66.42 -28.77
CA VAL A 210 128.82 66.19 -28.31
C VAL A 210 129.73 65.56 -29.38
N TRP A 211 129.17 64.91 -30.41
CA TRP A 211 129.94 64.03 -31.31
C TRP A 211 130.60 64.71 -32.53
N GLN A 212 130.29 65.98 -32.84
CA GLN A 212 130.63 66.57 -34.15
C GLN A 212 131.90 67.44 -34.22
N LYS A 213 132.64 67.65 -33.12
CA LYS A 213 133.83 68.53 -33.10
C LYS A 213 135.07 67.87 -32.49
N LEU A 214 135.92 67.29 -33.35
CA LEU A 214 137.39 67.47 -33.38
C LEU A 214 138.02 66.44 -34.35
N GLY A 215 138.37 66.90 -35.55
CA GLY A 215 139.20 66.15 -36.50
C GLY A 215 140.58 66.81 -36.68
N GLY A 216 141.60 66.04 -37.09
CA GLY A 216 142.88 66.65 -37.48
C GLY A 216 144.11 65.74 -37.60
N LYS A 217 144.20 64.96 -38.69
CA LYS A 217 145.37 64.85 -39.61
C LYS A 217 145.15 63.73 -40.64
N SER A 218 145.85 63.82 -41.77
CA SER A 218 145.37 63.35 -43.08
C SER A 218 146.12 62.12 -43.64
N ASP A 219 145.46 60.96 -43.66
CA ASP A 219 145.69 59.90 -44.66
C ASP A 219 144.51 58.89 -44.79
N LEU A 220 143.57 58.89 -43.83
CA LEU A 220 142.42 57.96 -43.83
C LEU A 220 141.26 58.40 -44.74
N VAL A 221 141.17 59.69 -45.06
CA VAL A 221 139.97 60.31 -45.66
C VAL A 221 139.79 59.94 -47.13
N THR A 222 140.88 59.89 -47.90
CA THR A 222 140.87 59.51 -49.32
C THR A 222 140.47 58.04 -49.54
N SER A 223 140.90 57.14 -48.65
CA SER A 223 140.52 55.71 -48.70
C SER A 223 139.02 55.50 -48.46
N LEU A 224 138.46 56.17 -47.45
CA LEU A 224 137.02 56.16 -47.17
C LEU A 224 136.20 56.78 -48.32
N GLN A 225 136.73 57.80 -48.99
CA GLN A 225 136.05 58.46 -50.11
C GLN A 225 135.95 57.54 -51.34
N HIS A 226 136.95 56.69 -51.63
CA HIS A 226 136.86 55.67 -52.67
C HIS A 226 135.85 54.56 -52.32
N GLN A 227 135.85 54.09 -51.07
CA GLN A 227 134.86 53.09 -50.61
C GLN A 227 133.42 53.61 -50.71
N LEU A 228 133.18 54.89 -50.44
CA LEU A 228 131.86 55.50 -50.61
C LEU A 228 131.41 55.49 -52.07
N GLN A 229 132.30 55.84 -53.00
CA GLN A 229 131.99 55.86 -54.44
C GLN A 229 131.66 54.47 -55.03
N GLU A 230 132.28 53.40 -54.52
CA GLU A 230 131.94 52.03 -54.90
C GLU A 230 130.56 51.60 -54.35
N LYS A 231 130.23 52.01 -53.11
CA LYS A 231 128.91 51.76 -52.51
C LYS A 231 127.80 52.48 -53.28
N ASP A 232 128.04 53.70 -53.76
CA ASP A 232 127.08 54.47 -54.59
C ASP A 232 126.83 53.85 -55.98
N LYS A 233 127.78 53.09 -56.53
CA LYS A 233 127.57 52.29 -57.75
C LYS A 233 126.70 51.07 -57.48
N LEU A 234 126.97 50.34 -56.39
CA LEU A 234 126.15 49.19 -55.99
C LEU A 234 124.72 49.60 -55.64
N LEU A 235 124.52 50.74 -54.97
CA LEU A 235 123.20 51.25 -54.62
C LEU A 235 122.36 51.54 -55.87
N ARG A 236 122.94 52.11 -56.94
CA ARG A 236 122.24 52.36 -58.21
C ARG A 236 121.81 51.07 -58.91
N ALA A 237 122.69 50.06 -58.99
CA ALA A 237 122.32 48.76 -59.55
C ALA A 237 121.15 48.12 -58.77
N PHE A 238 121.17 48.21 -57.43
CA PHE A 238 120.08 47.71 -56.59
C PHE A 238 118.77 48.50 -56.77
N GLN A 239 118.85 49.81 -57.03
CA GLN A 239 117.69 50.65 -57.35
C GLN A 239 117.10 50.32 -58.73
N GLU A 240 117.93 50.03 -59.74
CA GLU A 240 117.49 49.58 -61.07
C GLU A 240 116.84 48.19 -61.01
N GLU A 241 117.40 47.25 -60.26
CA GLU A 241 116.81 45.92 -60.05
C GLU A 241 115.50 46.00 -59.24
N SER A 242 115.42 46.89 -58.25
CA SER A 242 114.17 47.22 -57.55
C SER A 242 113.12 47.83 -58.50
N ALA A 243 113.52 48.71 -59.43
CA ALA A 243 112.62 49.28 -60.43
C ALA A 243 112.07 48.21 -61.39
N LEU A 244 112.91 47.29 -61.87
CA LEU A 244 112.50 46.16 -62.71
C LEU A 244 111.56 45.18 -61.97
N SER A 245 111.82 44.93 -60.68
CA SER A 245 110.94 44.11 -59.84
C SER A 245 109.58 44.78 -59.63
N ASN A 246 109.55 46.08 -59.36
CA ASN A 246 108.32 46.86 -59.25
C ASN A 246 107.52 46.88 -60.56
N GLU A 247 108.17 46.98 -61.72
CA GLU A 247 107.48 46.98 -63.01
C GLU A 247 106.85 45.62 -63.33
N LYS A 248 107.54 44.51 -63.02
CA LYS A 248 106.93 43.16 -63.09
C LYS A 248 105.76 43.00 -62.12
N CYS A 249 105.86 43.56 -60.90
CA CYS A 249 104.79 43.53 -59.92
C CYS A 249 103.53 44.29 -60.41
N LYS A 250 103.71 45.41 -61.12
CA LYS A 250 102.60 46.11 -61.81
C LYS A 250 102.00 45.27 -62.92
N GLN A 251 102.81 44.62 -63.76
CA GLN A 251 102.33 43.75 -64.85
C GLN A 251 101.45 42.61 -64.31
N PHE A 252 101.92 41.85 -63.32
CA PHE A 252 101.11 40.80 -62.69
C PHE A 252 99.86 41.34 -61.98
N SER A 253 99.93 42.53 -61.37
CA SER A 253 98.75 43.18 -60.79
C SER A 253 97.71 43.53 -61.86
N GLN A 254 98.16 43.96 -63.04
CA GLN A 254 97.28 44.31 -64.16
C GLN A 254 96.67 43.06 -64.81
N GLU A 255 97.45 41.99 -65.01
CA GLU A 255 96.94 40.68 -65.46
C GLU A 255 95.89 40.13 -64.48
N LEU A 256 96.17 40.14 -63.17
CA LEU A 256 95.25 39.70 -62.12
C LEU A 256 93.92 40.48 -62.14
N VAL A 257 93.96 41.80 -62.40
CA VAL A 257 92.74 42.61 -62.57
C VAL A 257 91.95 42.19 -63.82
N THR A 258 92.62 41.94 -64.95
CA THR A 258 91.92 41.47 -66.16
C THR A 258 91.32 40.08 -66.00
N GLU A 259 92.00 39.16 -65.30
CA GLU A 259 91.48 37.81 -65.06
C GLU A 259 90.32 37.81 -64.05
N LYS A 260 90.38 38.68 -63.04
CA LYS A 260 89.25 38.93 -62.12
C LYS A 260 88.02 39.48 -62.87
N GLN A 261 88.22 40.33 -63.87
CA GLN A 261 87.12 40.82 -64.73
C GLN A 261 86.52 39.69 -65.58
N LYS A 262 87.33 38.82 -66.20
CA LYS A 262 86.83 37.64 -66.93
C LYS A 262 86.06 36.68 -66.02
N ALA A 263 86.60 36.38 -64.85
CA ALA A 263 85.94 35.53 -63.85
C ALA A 263 84.57 36.09 -63.44
N SER A 264 84.48 37.41 -63.21
CA SER A 264 83.21 38.09 -62.90
C SER A 264 82.16 37.94 -64.02
N VAL A 265 82.57 37.95 -65.29
CA VAL A 265 81.64 37.79 -66.44
C VAL A 265 81.14 36.35 -66.55
N ILE A 266 81.99 35.36 -66.29
CA ILE A 266 81.58 33.94 -66.25
C ILE A 266 80.62 33.71 -65.08
N GLU A 267 80.91 34.29 -63.91
CA GLU A 267 80.05 34.19 -62.72
C GLU A 267 78.66 34.82 -62.96
N THR A 268 78.57 35.98 -63.62
CA THR A 268 77.29 36.58 -64.01
C THR A 268 76.53 35.67 -64.98
N LYS A 269 77.20 35.09 -65.98
CA LYS A 269 76.54 34.21 -66.97
C LYS A 269 76.00 32.92 -66.35
N LEU A 270 76.73 32.32 -65.41
CA LEU A 270 76.25 31.16 -64.65
C LEU A 270 75.07 31.52 -63.73
N ARG A 271 75.09 32.71 -63.11
CA ARG A 271 73.98 33.22 -62.30
C ARG A 271 72.72 33.46 -63.14
N GLU A 272 72.86 33.98 -64.35
CA GLU A 272 71.76 34.15 -65.31
C GLU A 272 71.18 32.81 -65.77
N GLN A 273 72.03 31.84 -66.15
CA GLN A 273 71.59 30.49 -66.50
C GLN A 273 70.84 29.80 -65.36
N ARG A 274 71.34 29.94 -64.11
CA ARG A 274 70.65 29.44 -62.93
C ARG A 274 69.27 30.10 -62.75
N SER A 275 69.17 31.42 -62.89
CA SER A 275 67.89 32.13 -62.79
C SER A 275 66.89 31.73 -63.90
N ALA A 276 67.38 31.42 -65.11
CA ALA A 276 66.55 30.89 -66.19
C ALA A 276 65.98 29.51 -65.84
N LEU A 277 66.82 28.57 -65.38
CA LEU A 277 66.39 27.24 -64.96
C LEU A 277 65.45 27.28 -63.75
N GLU A 278 65.68 28.17 -62.77
CA GLU A 278 64.79 28.38 -61.64
C GLU A 278 63.40 28.89 -62.09
N LYS A 279 63.32 29.73 -63.13
CA LYS A 279 62.05 30.15 -63.74
C LYS A 279 61.35 29.03 -64.53
N GLU A 280 62.09 28.20 -65.25
CA GLU A 280 61.52 27.05 -65.98
C GLU A 280 60.98 25.99 -65.01
N LEU A 281 61.70 25.70 -63.92
CA LEU A 281 61.21 24.83 -62.85
C LEU A 281 59.95 25.39 -62.20
N GLY A 282 59.91 26.70 -61.90
CA GLY A 282 58.69 27.35 -61.40
C GLY A 282 57.52 27.28 -62.38
N ALA A 283 57.77 27.43 -63.69
CA ALA A 283 56.74 27.32 -64.72
C ALA A 283 56.22 25.87 -64.87
N LEU A 284 57.09 24.86 -64.77
CA LEU A 284 56.70 23.46 -64.77
C LEU A 284 55.93 23.08 -63.50
N GLN A 285 56.37 23.56 -62.33
CA GLN A 285 55.69 23.35 -61.05
C GLN A 285 54.27 23.97 -61.07
N ASN A 286 54.13 25.19 -61.59
CA ASN A 286 52.82 25.84 -61.77
C ASN A 286 51.93 25.08 -62.76
N LYS A 287 52.47 24.63 -63.91
CA LYS A 287 51.70 23.80 -64.87
C LYS A 287 51.23 22.48 -64.27
N LEU A 288 52.08 21.82 -63.49
CA LEU A 288 51.73 20.59 -62.79
C LEU A 288 50.65 20.84 -61.73
N GLN A 289 50.77 21.92 -60.95
CA GLN A 289 49.78 22.31 -59.95
C GLN A 289 48.42 22.68 -60.58
N VAL A 290 48.41 23.42 -61.69
CA VAL A 290 47.17 23.74 -62.44
C VAL A 290 46.56 22.46 -63.03
N SER A 291 47.34 21.59 -63.66
CA SER A 291 46.86 20.30 -64.18
C SER A 291 46.24 19.41 -63.10
N TYR A 292 46.86 19.34 -61.90
CA TYR A 292 46.27 18.66 -60.75
C TYR A 292 44.99 19.33 -60.26
N GLN A 293 44.93 20.66 -60.24
CA GLN A 293 43.72 21.39 -59.85
C GLN A 293 42.58 21.16 -60.84
N ASP A 294 42.85 21.18 -62.15
CA ASP A 294 41.86 20.94 -63.20
C ASP A 294 41.36 19.49 -63.17
N HIS A 295 42.24 18.50 -63.01
CA HIS A 295 41.84 17.10 -62.82
C HIS A 295 41.02 16.91 -61.54
N MET A 296 41.37 17.59 -60.44
CA MET A 296 40.56 17.56 -59.21
C MET A 296 39.18 18.19 -59.44
N ASN A 297 39.11 19.34 -60.12
CA ASN A 297 37.85 20.02 -60.45
C ASN A 297 36.96 19.14 -61.35
N GLU A 298 37.53 18.50 -62.38
CA GLU A 298 36.80 17.62 -63.30
C GLU A 298 36.31 16.34 -62.60
N THR A 299 37.16 15.71 -61.78
CA THR A 299 36.78 14.56 -60.95
C THR A 299 35.66 14.95 -59.98
N GLN A 300 35.78 16.11 -59.32
CA GLN A 300 34.78 16.63 -58.39
C GLN A 300 33.46 16.98 -59.09
N MET A 301 33.49 17.46 -60.34
CA MET A 301 32.29 17.68 -61.16
C MET A 301 31.60 16.36 -61.52
N GLN A 302 32.34 15.32 -61.90
CA GLN A 302 31.78 13.99 -62.17
C GLN A 302 31.17 13.36 -60.91
N PHE A 303 31.86 13.47 -59.76
CA PHE A 303 31.31 13.06 -58.47
C PHE A 303 30.03 13.82 -58.13
N ARG A 304 30.00 15.14 -58.36
CA ARG A 304 28.81 15.97 -58.13
C ARG A 304 27.63 15.54 -59.02
N GLN A 305 27.85 15.26 -60.30
CA GLN A 305 26.80 14.79 -61.21
C GLN A 305 26.25 13.40 -60.79
N LEU A 306 27.14 12.47 -60.40
CA LEU A 306 26.73 11.18 -59.86
C LEU A 306 25.99 11.32 -58.53
N GLN A 307 26.43 12.24 -57.66
CA GLN A 307 25.78 12.53 -56.39
C GLN A 307 24.40 13.18 -56.62
N GLU A 308 24.24 14.09 -57.57
CA GLU A 308 22.95 14.68 -57.95
C GLU A 308 21.97 13.61 -58.52
N GLN A 309 22.46 12.63 -59.29
CA GLN A 309 21.65 11.49 -59.73
C GLN A 309 21.26 10.55 -58.58
N ILE A 310 22.19 10.26 -57.67
CA ILE A 310 21.92 9.46 -56.47
C ILE A 310 20.93 10.20 -55.56
N GLU A 311 21.07 11.51 -55.37
CA GLU A 311 20.16 12.34 -54.58
C GLU A 311 18.77 12.42 -55.22
N ALA A 312 18.66 12.51 -56.56
CA ALA A 312 17.38 12.44 -57.26
C ALA A 312 16.68 11.07 -57.06
N LEU A 313 17.40 9.97 -57.26
CA LEU A 313 16.87 8.61 -57.01
C LEU A 313 16.58 8.38 -55.52
N GLN A 314 17.35 8.97 -54.61
CA GLN A 314 17.05 8.95 -53.17
C GLN A 314 15.83 9.80 -52.83
N GLN A 315 15.61 10.95 -53.47
CA GLN A 315 14.39 11.75 -53.30
C GLN A 315 13.16 11.00 -53.82
N GLU A 316 13.25 10.35 -54.99
CA GLU A 316 12.16 9.52 -55.50
C GLU A 316 11.86 8.33 -54.57
N ASN A 317 12.90 7.62 -54.11
CA ASN A 317 12.76 6.56 -53.10
C ASN A 317 12.36 7.08 -51.70
N ARG A 318 12.55 8.37 -51.39
CA ARG A 318 12.00 9.01 -50.18
C ARG A 318 10.54 9.35 -50.40
N ILE A 319 10.13 9.88 -51.55
CA ILE A 319 8.71 10.15 -51.89
C ILE A 319 7.91 8.85 -51.89
N LEU A 320 8.44 7.76 -52.46
CA LEU A 320 7.79 6.44 -52.43
C LEU A 320 7.74 5.86 -51.01
N ARG A 321 8.82 5.96 -50.22
CA ARG A 321 8.80 5.56 -48.79
C ARG A 321 7.85 6.41 -47.95
N ASP A 322 7.75 7.69 -48.24
CA ASP A 322 6.82 8.63 -47.59
C ASP A 322 5.38 8.34 -47.97
N ALA A 323 5.08 8.01 -49.22
CA ALA A 323 3.74 7.58 -49.62
C ALA A 323 3.37 6.25 -48.94
N VAL A 324 4.32 5.32 -48.88
CA VAL A 324 4.16 4.01 -48.22
C VAL A 324 4.16 4.11 -46.69
N SER A 325 4.68 5.18 -46.07
CA SER A 325 4.56 5.43 -44.61
C SER A 325 3.35 6.28 -44.25
N LYS A 326 2.93 7.21 -45.13
CA LYS A 326 1.71 8.03 -45.01
C LYS A 326 0.43 7.21 -45.18
N ALA A 327 0.43 6.14 -45.97
CA ALA A 327 -0.74 5.27 -46.10
C ALA A 327 -1.08 4.49 -44.80
N PRO A 328 -0.12 3.81 -44.13
CA PRO A 328 -0.30 3.27 -42.78
C PRO A 328 -0.68 4.34 -41.76
N THR A 329 0.05 5.46 -41.69
CA THR A 329 -0.28 6.52 -40.71
C THR A 329 -1.63 7.19 -40.99
N GLN A 330 -2.14 7.26 -42.22
CA GLN A 330 -3.54 7.68 -42.46
C GLN A 330 -4.56 6.67 -41.95
N LEU A 331 -4.31 5.36 -42.08
CA LEU A 331 -5.19 4.32 -41.56
C LEU A 331 -5.14 4.28 -40.03
N GLU A 332 -3.95 4.35 -39.47
CA GLU A 332 -3.66 4.38 -38.03
C GLU A 332 -4.17 5.66 -37.38
N ASN A 333 -4.05 6.82 -38.02
CA ASN A 333 -4.67 8.06 -37.54
C ASN A 333 -6.21 7.96 -37.55
N LYS A 334 -6.83 7.33 -38.56
CA LYS A 334 -8.28 7.08 -38.55
C LYS A 334 -8.67 6.15 -37.40
N GLN A 335 -7.97 5.02 -37.23
CA GLN A 335 -8.20 4.10 -36.13
C GLN A 335 -7.96 4.75 -34.76
N SER A 336 -6.92 5.59 -34.63
CA SER A 336 -6.63 6.40 -33.46
C SER A 336 -7.73 7.44 -33.18
N THR A 337 -8.28 8.11 -34.20
CA THR A 337 -9.41 9.03 -34.01
C THR A 337 -10.69 8.32 -33.57
N GLU A 338 -10.99 7.12 -34.08
CA GLU A 338 -12.13 6.33 -33.60
C GLU A 338 -11.88 5.75 -32.19
N LEU A 339 -10.66 5.31 -31.90
CA LEU A 339 -10.25 4.88 -30.55
C LEU A 339 -10.32 6.04 -29.55
N ASN A 340 -9.93 7.25 -29.95
CA ASN A 340 -10.01 8.44 -29.12
C ASN A 340 -11.45 8.93 -28.93
N LYS A 341 -12.33 8.80 -29.93
CA LYS A 341 -13.79 8.97 -29.74
C LYS A 341 -14.34 7.96 -28.75
N LEU A 342 -14.03 6.67 -28.90
CA LEU A 342 -14.44 5.62 -27.97
C LEU A 342 -13.92 5.86 -26.54
N ARG A 343 -12.67 6.33 -26.39
CA ARG A 343 -12.11 6.74 -25.09
C ARG A 343 -12.79 8.00 -24.55
N GLN A 344 -13.14 8.96 -25.40
CA GLN A 344 -13.86 10.19 -25.01
C GLN A 344 -15.30 9.91 -24.62
N ASP A 345 -15.99 8.98 -25.31
CA ASP A 345 -17.34 8.55 -24.98
C ASP A 345 -17.35 7.67 -23.73
N TYR A 346 -16.34 6.82 -23.52
CA TYR A 346 -16.14 6.12 -22.25
C TYR A 346 -15.85 7.10 -21.10
N ALA A 347 -14.99 8.09 -21.29
CA ALA A 347 -14.72 9.12 -20.30
C ALA A 347 -15.96 9.99 -20.02
N ARG A 348 -16.76 10.33 -21.05
CA ARG A 348 -18.03 11.04 -20.88
C ARG A 348 -19.02 10.19 -20.08
N LEU A 349 -19.17 8.90 -20.41
CA LEU A 349 -20.06 7.99 -19.69
C LEU A 349 -19.61 7.76 -18.25
N MET A 350 -18.29 7.67 -17.99
CA MET A 350 -17.73 7.62 -16.65
C MET A 350 -17.98 8.92 -15.87
N ASN A 351 -17.85 10.08 -16.51
CA ASN A 351 -18.18 11.38 -15.89
C ASN A 351 -19.69 11.52 -15.63
N GLU A 352 -20.55 11.08 -16.54
CA GLU A 352 -22.00 11.03 -16.32
C GLU A 352 -22.37 10.05 -15.19
N PHE A 353 -21.62 8.95 -15.03
CA PHE A 353 -21.79 8.01 -13.93
C PHE A 353 -21.34 8.62 -12.61
N THR A 354 -20.14 9.22 -12.53
CA THR A 354 -19.66 9.87 -11.31
C THR A 354 -20.49 11.10 -10.94
N GLU A 355 -20.97 11.89 -11.90
CA GLU A 355 -21.96 12.95 -11.64
C GLU A 355 -23.27 12.40 -11.06
N LYS A 356 -23.77 11.27 -11.58
CA LYS A 356 -24.98 10.62 -11.00
C LYS A 356 -24.72 10.06 -9.61
N THR A 357 -23.56 9.43 -9.37
CA THR A 357 -23.15 8.97 -8.04
C THR A 357 -23.05 10.14 -7.06
N ASN A 358 -22.43 11.25 -7.47
CA ASN A 358 -22.29 12.45 -6.64
C ASN A 358 -23.64 13.12 -6.36
N ARG A 359 -24.56 13.16 -7.34
CA ARG A 359 -25.93 13.65 -7.13
C ARG A 359 -26.72 12.76 -6.16
N LEU A 360 -26.61 11.43 -6.30
CA LEU A 360 -27.25 10.49 -5.36
C LEU A 360 -26.68 10.63 -3.94
N GLN A 361 -25.37 10.80 -3.79
CA GLN A 361 -24.75 11.11 -2.49
C GLN A 361 -25.21 12.47 -1.95
N GLN A 362 -25.38 13.48 -2.79
CA GLN A 362 -25.91 14.79 -2.38
C GLN A 362 -27.38 14.71 -1.95
N GLU A 363 -28.21 13.94 -2.66
CA GLU A 363 -29.60 13.64 -2.29
C GLU A 363 -29.67 12.84 -0.99
N GLU A 364 -28.75 11.90 -0.75
CA GLU A 364 -28.65 11.13 0.49
C GLU A 364 -28.23 12.01 1.68
N VAL A 365 -27.29 12.94 1.48
CA VAL A 365 -26.92 13.95 2.48
C VAL A 365 -28.07 14.93 2.75
N GLN A 366 -28.81 15.36 1.73
CA GLN A 366 -30.01 16.17 1.91
C GLN A 366 -31.10 15.41 2.69
N LYS A 367 -31.30 14.12 2.39
CA LYS A 367 -32.21 13.25 3.15
C LYS A 367 -31.78 13.17 4.61
N LYS A 368 -30.51 12.89 4.89
CA LYS A 368 -29.95 12.84 6.26
C LYS A 368 -30.10 14.17 7.00
N ASN A 369 -29.91 15.30 6.32
CA ASN A 369 -30.11 16.63 6.93
C ASN A 369 -31.59 16.90 7.27
N LEU A 370 -32.53 16.47 6.41
CA LEU A 370 -33.97 16.54 6.70
C LEU A 370 -34.37 15.57 7.82
N GLU A 371 -33.81 14.36 7.84
CA GLU A 371 -34.03 13.34 8.86
C GLU A 371 -33.56 13.83 10.24
N VAL A 372 -32.35 14.38 10.35
CA VAL A 372 -31.84 15.03 11.57
C VAL A 372 -32.71 16.24 11.96
N SER A 373 -33.20 17.03 11.01
CA SER A 373 -34.13 18.14 11.32
C SER A 373 -35.48 17.64 11.86
N TYR A 374 -36.02 16.54 11.33
CA TYR A 374 -37.24 15.93 11.85
C TYR A 374 -37.00 15.32 13.23
N GLU A 375 -35.88 14.62 13.42
CA GLU A 375 -35.50 14.02 14.70
C GLU A 375 -35.34 15.10 15.78
N GLN A 376 -34.70 16.23 15.48
CA GLN A 376 -34.65 17.39 16.39
C GLN A 376 -36.04 17.93 16.76
N THR A 377 -36.98 18.04 15.81
CA THR A 377 -38.36 18.47 16.15
C THR A 377 -39.10 17.43 17.00
N VAL A 378 -38.84 16.13 16.80
CA VAL A 378 -39.40 15.05 17.60
C VAL A 378 -38.79 15.05 19.01
N GLU A 379 -37.48 15.27 19.15
CA GLU A 379 -36.79 15.42 20.44
C GLU A 379 -37.35 16.62 21.22
N GLN A 380 -37.58 17.75 20.54
CA GLN A 380 -38.14 18.96 21.14
C GLN A 380 -39.59 18.75 21.62
N LEU A 381 -40.41 18.01 20.86
CA LEU A 381 -41.77 17.62 21.27
C LEU A 381 -41.77 16.59 22.42
N LYS A 382 -40.84 15.63 22.43
CA LYS A 382 -40.65 14.71 23.57
C LYS A 382 -40.28 15.48 24.83
N ALA A 383 -39.36 16.45 24.74
CA ALA A 383 -38.95 17.27 25.88
C ALA A 383 -40.11 18.08 26.45
N GLN A 384 -40.93 18.71 25.59
CA GLN A 384 -42.15 19.43 26.03
C GLN A 384 -43.18 18.51 26.69
N LEU A 385 -43.37 17.29 26.15
CA LEU A 385 -44.29 16.31 26.75
C LEU A 385 -43.75 15.78 28.09
N GLN A 386 -42.44 15.56 28.21
CA GLN A 386 -41.79 15.13 29.45
C GLN A 386 -41.91 16.23 30.52
N GLU A 387 -41.66 17.50 30.16
CA GLU A 387 -41.83 18.65 31.06
C GLU A 387 -43.30 18.79 31.52
N GLU A 388 -44.29 18.57 30.63
CA GLU A 388 -45.70 18.58 31.03
C GLU A 388 -46.06 17.43 32.00
N VAL A 389 -45.50 16.23 31.78
CA VAL A 389 -45.67 15.07 32.66
C VAL A 389 -45.01 15.31 34.02
N GLU A 390 -43.79 15.80 34.06
CA GLU A 390 -43.08 16.15 35.29
C GLU A 390 -43.83 17.24 36.07
N ARG A 391 -44.31 18.30 35.40
CA ARG A 391 -45.11 19.35 36.03
C ARG A 391 -46.43 18.82 36.61
N ARG A 392 -47.09 17.87 35.93
CA ARG A 392 -48.27 17.15 36.49
C ARG A 392 -47.91 16.25 37.67
N GLN A 393 -46.75 15.59 37.64
CA GLN A 393 -46.28 14.77 38.75
C GLN A 393 -45.94 15.62 39.98
N GLU A 394 -45.32 16.79 39.80
CA GLU A 394 -45.07 17.74 40.89
C GLU A 394 -46.37 18.30 41.49
N ASP A 395 -47.33 18.71 40.66
CA ASP A 395 -48.66 19.17 41.12
C ASP A 395 -49.38 18.06 41.90
N MET A 396 -49.32 16.80 41.43
CA MET A 396 -49.87 15.63 42.12
C MET A 396 -49.15 15.33 43.44
N GLN A 397 -47.81 15.35 43.46
CA GLN A 397 -47.02 15.17 44.69
C GLN A 397 -47.32 16.26 45.72
N LYS A 398 -47.51 17.52 45.27
CA LYS A 398 -47.87 18.64 46.14
C LYS A 398 -49.27 18.47 46.72
N TYR A 399 -50.24 18.00 45.92
CA TYR A 399 -51.57 17.63 46.40
C TYR A 399 -51.53 16.50 47.43
N LEU A 400 -50.76 15.44 47.17
CA LEU A 400 -50.56 14.33 48.11
C LEU A 400 -49.89 14.78 49.43
N ARG A 401 -48.81 15.58 49.37
CA ARG A 401 -48.18 16.16 50.58
C ARG A 401 -49.17 16.98 51.41
N ASN A 402 -49.98 17.82 50.76
CA ASN A 402 -51.01 18.61 51.44
C ASN A 402 -52.03 17.70 52.16
N ILE A 403 -52.52 16.66 51.48
CA ILE A 403 -53.41 15.65 52.09
C ILE A 403 -52.74 14.94 53.28
N THR A 404 -51.48 14.54 53.16
CA THR A 404 -50.73 13.94 54.27
C THR A 404 -50.63 14.90 55.47
N THR A 405 -50.30 16.17 55.26
CA THR A 405 -50.23 17.16 56.37
C THR A 405 -51.59 17.46 57.00
N GLU A 406 -52.67 17.46 56.21
CA GLU A 406 -54.05 17.58 56.70
C GLU A 406 -54.44 16.36 57.56
N HIS A 407 -54.04 15.14 57.15
CA HIS A 407 -54.24 13.93 57.93
C HIS A 407 -53.41 13.91 59.23
N GLU A 408 -52.13 14.28 59.19
CA GLU A 408 -51.28 14.39 60.38
C GLU A 408 -51.84 15.39 61.39
N LYS A 409 -52.29 16.56 60.92
CA LYS A 409 -52.94 17.57 61.76
C LYS A 409 -54.20 17.03 62.43
N ARG A 410 -55.09 16.36 61.68
CA ARG A 410 -56.29 15.71 62.25
C ARG A 410 -55.93 14.60 63.23
N LEU A 411 -54.83 13.86 62.99
CA LEU A 411 -54.36 12.82 63.91
C LEU A 411 -53.93 13.42 65.26
N VAL A 412 -53.20 14.56 65.23
CA VAL A 412 -52.81 15.30 66.44
C VAL A 412 -54.03 15.87 67.17
N GLU A 413 -55.01 16.42 66.47
CA GLU A 413 -56.27 16.92 67.05
C GLU A 413 -57.07 15.79 67.74
N VAL A 414 -57.18 14.62 67.11
CA VAL A 414 -57.80 13.42 67.70
C VAL A 414 -57.01 12.90 68.91
N GLN A 415 -55.67 12.91 68.85
CA GLN A 415 -54.81 12.50 69.96
C GLN A 415 -54.98 13.43 71.18
N ALA A 416 -55.09 14.75 70.96
CA ALA A 416 -55.34 15.74 72.01
C ALA A 416 -56.74 15.56 72.64
N ALA A 417 -57.78 15.37 71.81
CA ALA A 417 -59.12 15.08 72.31
C ALA A 417 -59.18 13.77 73.12
N LYS A 418 -58.41 12.74 72.73
CA LYS A 418 -58.28 11.49 73.49
C LYS A 418 -57.62 11.70 74.86
N GLN A 419 -56.58 12.55 74.95
CA GLN A 419 -55.93 12.85 76.24
C GLN A 419 -56.84 13.66 77.19
N ASP A 420 -57.61 14.60 76.66
CA ASP A 420 -58.62 15.34 77.44
C ASP A 420 -59.73 14.41 77.96
N LEU A 421 -60.23 13.51 77.13
CA LEU A 421 -61.19 12.48 77.54
C LEU A 421 -60.62 11.52 78.60
N GLN A 422 -59.37 11.05 78.45
CA GLN A 422 -58.71 10.24 79.49
C GLN A 422 -58.54 11.00 80.81
N SER A 423 -58.20 12.30 80.74
CA SER A 423 -58.06 13.14 81.94
C SER A 423 -59.40 13.31 82.66
N LYS A 424 -60.50 13.50 81.91
CA LYS A 424 -61.86 13.54 82.46
C LYS A 424 -62.31 12.21 83.06
N LEU A 425 -61.94 11.09 82.43
CA LEU A 425 -62.22 9.75 82.95
C LEU A 425 -61.51 9.51 84.29
N LEU A 426 -60.23 9.88 84.39
CA LEU A 426 -59.45 9.78 85.62
C LEU A 426 -60.06 10.63 86.76
N VAL A 427 -60.60 11.82 86.46
CA VAL A 427 -61.31 12.63 87.46
C VAL A 427 -62.58 11.92 87.94
N ALA A 428 -63.39 11.40 87.02
CA ALA A 428 -64.61 10.66 87.36
C ALA A 428 -64.31 9.37 88.16
N GLU A 429 -63.25 8.62 87.82
CA GLU A 429 -62.79 7.45 88.58
C GLU A 429 -62.38 7.82 90.01
N ASN A 430 -61.70 8.94 90.21
CA ASN A 430 -61.34 9.44 91.54
C ASN A 430 -62.57 9.89 92.34
N GLU A 431 -63.56 10.53 91.71
CA GLU A 431 -64.83 10.88 92.35
C GLU A 431 -65.63 9.64 92.77
N ILE A 432 -65.74 8.63 91.88
CA ILE A 432 -66.36 7.33 92.18
C ILE A 432 -65.59 6.62 93.31
N GLY A 433 -64.27 6.64 93.29
CA GLY A 433 -63.44 6.07 94.36
C GLY A 433 -63.64 6.75 95.71
N ASN A 434 -63.81 8.08 95.73
CA ASN A 434 -64.13 8.83 96.95
C ASN A 434 -65.56 8.56 97.43
N LYS A 435 -66.54 8.45 96.53
CA LYS A 435 -67.91 8.04 96.85
C LYS A 435 -67.96 6.60 97.38
N ASN A 436 -67.13 5.69 96.87
CA ASN A 436 -67.03 4.32 97.37
C ASN A 436 -66.44 4.28 98.79
N LYS A 437 -65.41 5.09 99.10
CA LYS A 437 -64.89 5.26 100.47
C LYS A 437 -65.94 5.85 101.42
N GLU A 438 -66.75 6.80 100.95
CA GLU A 438 -67.87 7.37 101.71
C GLU A 438 -68.93 6.30 102.02
N VAL A 439 -69.33 5.50 101.02
CA VAL A 439 -70.22 4.34 101.18
C VAL A 439 -69.64 3.30 102.15
N GLN A 440 -68.35 2.97 102.06
CA GLN A 440 -67.67 2.06 103.00
C GLN A 440 -67.65 2.62 104.44
N SER A 441 -67.44 3.93 104.61
CA SER A 441 -67.52 4.58 105.94
C SER A 441 -68.94 4.53 106.51
N LEU A 442 -69.96 4.79 105.70
CA LEU A 442 -71.37 4.64 106.09
C LEU A 442 -71.70 3.18 106.42
N HIS A 443 -71.18 2.23 105.66
CA HIS A 443 -71.38 0.80 105.91
C HIS A 443 -70.70 0.35 107.21
N SER A 444 -69.48 0.83 107.51
CA SER A 444 -68.82 0.59 108.80
C SER A 444 -69.68 1.14 109.95
N LYS A 445 -70.14 2.40 109.86
CA LYS A 445 -71.02 3.01 110.87
C LYS A 445 -72.34 2.26 111.05
N LEU A 446 -72.88 1.67 109.97
CA LEU A 446 -74.07 0.83 110.05
C LEU A 446 -73.76 -0.49 110.76
N THR A 447 -72.63 -1.12 110.47
CA THR A 447 -72.15 -2.33 111.15
C THR A 447 -71.90 -2.07 112.64
N ASP A 448 -71.25 -0.96 113.00
CA ASP A 448 -70.99 -0.55 114.39
C ASP A 448 -72.31 -0.31 115.15
N ASN A 449 -73.32 0.29 114.51
CA ASN A 449 -74.66 0.42 115.07
C ASN A 449 -75.38 -0.93 115.21
N LEU A 450 -75.23 -1.85 114.25
CA LEU A 450 -75.81 -3.20 114.33
C LEU A 450 -75.19 -4.01 115.48
N VAL A 451 -73.87 -3.95 115.67
CA VAL A 451 -73.18 -4.60 116.80
C VAL A 451 -73.57 -3.94 118.13
N SER A 452 -73.65 -2.61 118.19
CA SER A 452 -74.12 -1.88 119.39
C SER A 452 -75.57 -2.22 119.73
N LYS A 453 -76.43 -2.41 118.72
CA LYS A 453 -77.80 -2.89 118.88
C LYS A 453 -77.83 -4.32 119.41
N GLN A 454 -77.03 -5.24 118.86
CA GLN A 454 -76.94 -6.63 119.35
C GLN A 454 -76.49 -6.69 120.81
N GLN A 455 -75.52 -5.86 121.21
CA GLN A 455 -75.09 -5.76 122.62
C GLN A 455 -76.15 -5.16 123.54
N LEU A 456 -77.07 -4.33 123.03
CA LEU A 456 -78.26 -3.89 123.76
C LEU A 456 -79.31 -5.00 123.85
N GLU A 457 -79.52 -5.77 122.78
CA GLU A 457 -80.43 -6.93 122.76
C GLU A 457 -79.96 -8.03 123.74
N GLU A 458 -78.67 -8.36 123.79
CA GLU A 458 -78.11 -9.28 124.80
C GLU A 458 -78.26 -8.76 126.23
N LYS A 459 -78.11 -7.45 126.47
CA LYS A 459 -78.37 -6.84 127.79
C LYS A 459 -79.85 -6.88 128.17
N VAL A 460 -80.76 -6.74 127.21
CA VAL A 460 -82.21 -6.88 127.43
C VAL A 460 -82.55 -8.33 127.78
N VAL A 461 -81.95 -9.32 127.11
CA VAL A 461 -82.13 -10.75 127.43
C VAL A 461 -81.63 -11.07 128.86
N LEU A 462 -80.45 -10.58 129.25
CA LEU A 462 -79.92 -10.80 130.61
C LEU A 462 -80.68 -10.05 131.72
N LEU A 463 -81.45 -9.00 131.39
CA LEU A 463 -82.32 -8.30 132.33
C LEU A 463 -83.73 -8.91 132.40
N LEU A 464 -84.23 -9.53 131.32
CA LEU A 464 -85.52 -10.22 131.31
C LEU A 464 -85.55 -11.48 132.20
N ASP A 465 -84.42 -12.19 132.33
CA ASP A 465 -84.32 -13.33 133.26
C ASP A 465 -84.31 -12.91 134.75
N ALA A 466 -84.14 -11.61 135.06
CA ALA A 466 -84.13 -11.10 136.43
C ALA A 466 -85.51 -10.65 136.96
N GLU A 467 -86.54 -10.52 136.11
CA GLU A 467 -87.82 -9.86 136.44
C GLU A 467 -89.00 -10.83 136.67
N GLN A 468 -88.71 -11.92 137.39
CA GLN A 468 -89.56 -12.60 138.38
C GLN A 468 -91.10 -12.31 138.35
N LYS A 469 -91.87 -13.27 137.83
CA LYS A 469 -93.26 -13.64 138.24
C LYS A 469 -94.32 -12.51 138.35
N ARG A 470 -95.18 -12.35 137.32
CA ARG A 470 -96.65 -12.12 137.47
C ARG A 470 -97.45 -12.20 136.14
N ALA A 471 -98.51 -13.02 136.16
CA ALA A 471 -99.82 -12.91 135.49
C ALA A 471 -99.97 -12.59 133.96
N ASN A 472 -100.32 -13.65 133.21
CA ASN A 472 -101.49 -13.84 132.30
C ASN A 472 -101.91 -12.88 131.15
N THR A 473 -102.41 -13.56 130.09
CA THR A 473 -103.32 -13.15 128.97
C THR A 473 -102.75 -12.16 127.93
N ASP A 474 -102.55 -12.46 126.63
CA ASP A 474 -103.35 -13.16 125.59
C ASP A 474 -104.35 -12.24 124.85
N ASP A 475 -103.91 -11.55 123.78
CA ASP A 475 -104.76 -11.04 122.66
C ASP A 475 -104.01 -10.38 121.44
N VAL A 476 -102.74 -10.75 121.11
CA VAL A 476 -101.95 -10.05 120.05
C VAL A 476 -101.47 -10.95 118.88
N LEU A 477 -101.66 -12.28 118.96
CA LEU A 477 -101.11 -13.25 117.98
C LEU A 477 -101.91 -13.40 116.66
N LYS A 478 -102.46 -12.31 116.11
CA LYS A 478 -103.25 -12.36 114.85
C LYS A 478 -102.86 -11.39 113.74
N LEU A 479 -102.02 -10.38 114.02
CA LEU A 479 -101.54 -9.43 113.00
C LEU A 479 -100.20 -9.82 112.35
N GLN A 480 -99.36 -10.58 113.07
CA GLN A 480 -97.99 -10.90 112.64
C GLN A 480 -97.91 -11.94 111.49
N ALA A 481 -99.01 -12.64 111.19
CA ALA A 481 -99.06 -13.65 110.12
C ALA A 481 -99.31 -13.05 108.71
N GLN A 482 -99.75 -11.80 108.61
CA GLN A 482 -100.11 -11.17 107.34
C GLN A 482 -98.93 -10.43 106.69
N GLU A 483 -98.04 -9.84 107.49
CA GLU A 483 -96.86 -9.09 107.04
C GLU A 483 -95.77 -9.99 106.40
N LEU A 484 -95.63 -11.23 106.88
CA LEU A 484 -94.70 -12.22 106.30
C LEU A 484 -95.12 -12.73 104.91
N LEU A 485 -96.39 -12.59 104.53
CA LEU A 485 -96.87 -12.96 103.20
C LEU A 485 -96.55 -11.90 102.14
N GLU A 486 -96.60 -10.61 102.50
CA GLU A 486 -96.21 -9.52 101.59
C GLU A 486 -94.70 -9.47 101.34
N GLN A 487 -93.86 -9.71 102.37
CA GLN A 487 -92.40 -9.80 102.20
C GLN A 487 -91.98 -10.93 101.23
N LYS A 488 -92.72 -12.05 101.19
CA LYS A 488 -92.48 -13.13 100.22
C LYS A 488 -92.79 -12.70 98.78
N GLY A 489 -93.79 -11.83 98.59
CA GLY A 489 -94.14 -11.28 97.28
C GLY A 489 -93.07 -10.34 96.73
N THR A 490 -92.58 -9.41 97.54
CA THR A 490 -91.55 -8.44 97.14
C THR A 490 -90.20 -9.10 96.83
N MET A 491 -89.80 -10.11 97.61
CA MET A 491 -88.56 -10.87 97.40
C MET A 491 -88.59 -11.71 96.11
N ASN A 492 -89.75 -12.23 95.71
CA ASN A 492 -89.91 -12.96 94.46
C ASN A 492 -89.83 -12.04 93.22
N ALA A 493 -90.40 -10.83 93.32
CA ALA A 493 -90.29 -9.80 92.27
C ALA A 493 -88.84 -9.31 92.09
N GLN A 494 -88.07 -9.19 93.18
CA GLN A 494 -86.64 -8.85 93.10
C GLN A 494 -85.80 -9.95 92.42
N MET A 495 -86.09 -11.24 92.67
CA MET A 495 -85.41 -12.32 91.96
C MET A 495 -85.69 -12.32 90.45
N GLN A 496 -86.93 -12.05 90.02
CA GLN A 496 -87.27 -11.95 88.60
C GLN A 496 -86.56 -10.77 87.92
N ASN A 497 -86.41 -9.64 88.61
CA ASN A 497 -85.68 -8.48 88.08
C ASN A 497 -84.17 -8.76 87.89
N LEU A 498 -83.53 -9.43 88.87
CA LEU A 498 -82.12 -9.85 88.75
C LEU A 498 -81.91 -10.89 87.63
N HIS A 499 -82.86 -11.82 87.42
CA HIS A 499 -82.83 -12.73 86.27
C HIS A 499 -82.98 -12.00 84.93
N ALA A 500 -83.85 -10.98 84.86
CA ALA A 500 -83.99 -10.14 83.66
C ALA A 500 -82.71 -9.32 83.38
N GLN A 501 -82.05 -8.80 84.41
CA GLN A 501 -80.76 -8.11 84.26
C GLN A 501 -79.64 -9.05 83.79
N LEU A 502 -79.53 -10.27 84.32
CA LEU A 502 -78.58 -11.28 83.85
C LEU A 502 -78.87 -11.72 82.40
N ALA A 503 -80.14 -11.89 82.02
CA ALA A 503 -80.52 -12.17 80.63
C ALA A 503 -80.15 -11.00 79.68
N SER A 504 -80.24 -9.75 80.14
CA SER A 504 -79.80 -8.59 79.35
C SER A 504 -78.27 -8.49 79.21
N GLN A 505 -77.49 -9.06 80.13
CA GLN A 505 -76.02 -9.10 80.02
C GLN A 505 -75.54 -10.12 78.98
N ALA A 506 -76.36 -11.08 78.56
CA ALA A 506 -76.00 -12.02 77.50
C ALA A 506 -75.71 -11.32 76.15
N SER A 507 -76.33 -10.16 75.88
CA SER A 507 -76.03 -9.39 74.67
C SER A 507 -74.64 -8.73 74.71
N ALA A 508 -74.10 -8.45 75.91
CA ALA A 508 -72.76 -7.88 76.06
C ALA A 508 -71.66 -8.90 75.74
N VAL A 509 -71.90 -10.20 75.98
CA VAL A 509 -70.97 -11.28 75.61
C VAL A 509 -70.87 -11.41 74.09
N CYS A 510 -72.01 -11.43 73.39
CA CYS A 510 -72.06 -11.48 71.93
C CYS A 510 -71.36 -10.26 71.29
N LEU A 511 -71.51 -9.07 71.86
CA LEU A 511 -70.85 -7.85 71.38
C LEU A 511 -69.33 -7.86 71.63
N VAL A 512 -68.87 -8.57 72.67
CA VAL A 512 -67.43 -8.81 72.93
C VAL A 512 -66.87 -9.87 71.95
N GLU A 513 -67.65 -10.87 71.56
CA GLU A 513 -67.26 -11.84 70.53
C GLU A 513 -67.15 -11.18 69.15
N ASP A 514 -68.11 -10.34 68.76
CA ASP A 514 -68.06 -9.53 67.52
C ASP A 514 -66.84 -8.59 67.48
N LEU A 515 -66.46 -7.99 68.62
CA LEU A 515 -65.27 -7.16 68.72
C LEU A 515 -63.98 -7.97 68.59
N HIS A 516 -63.89 -9.16 69.21
CA HIS A 516 -62.73 -10.05 69.01
C HIS A 516 -62.63 -10.56 67.56
N GLN A 517 -63.75 -10.93 66.95
CA GLN A 517 -63.84 -11.29 65.52
C GLN A 517 -63.31 -10.14 64.65
N THR A 518 -63.76 -8.91 64.92
CA THR A 518 -63.33 -7.70 64.19
C THR A 518 -61.84 -7.38 64.38
N ILE A 519 -61.30 -7.58 65.59
CA ILE A 519 -59.87 -7.41 65.89
C ILE A 519 -59.04 -8.45 65.14
N ALA A 520 -59.39 -9.73 65.23
CA ALA A 520 -58.70 -10.81 64.52
C ALA A 520 -58.75 -10.61 62.99
N GLU A 521 -59.86 -10.11 62.44
CA GLU A 521 -59.94 -9.73 61.02
C GLU A 521 -59.01 -8.56 60.66
N ARG A 522 -58.86 -7.56 61.54
CA ARG A 522 -57.93 -6.44 61.32
C ARG A 522 -56.47 -6.86 61.43
N GLU A 523 -56.13 -7.71 62.39
CA GLU A 523 -54.78 -8.29 62.52
C GLU A 523 -54.42 -9.14 61.29
N ASN A 524 -55.35 -9.98 60.81
CA ASN A 524 -55.16 -10.75 59.58
C ASN A 524 -55.11 -9.87 58.31
N LYS A 525 -55.68 -8.67 58.31
CA LYS A 525 -55.55 -7.68 57.21
C LYS A 525 -54.21 -6.93 57.31
N LEU A 526 -53.79 -6.52 58.50
CA LEU A 526 -52.47 -5.92 58.75
C LEU A 526 -51.35 -6.86 58.31
N LYS A 527 -51.37 -8.11 58.78
CA LYS A 527 -50.34 -9.10 58.42
C LYS A 527 -50.24 -9.34 56.91
N ARG A 528 -51.37 -9.41 56.20
CA ARG A 528 -51.38 -9.49 54.72
C ARG A 528 -50.85 -8.24 54.03
N MET A 529 -51.08 -7.05 54.58
CA MET A 529 -50.47 -5.82 54.07
C MET A 529 -48.96 -5.78 54.35
N GLU A 530 -48.51 -6.22 55.53
CA GLU A 530 -47.08 -6.33 55.88
C GLU A 530 -46.35 -7.33 54.98
N GLU A 531 -46.91 -8.53 54.78
CA GLU A 531 -46.39 -9.54 53.85
C GLU A 531 -46.34 -9.01 52.39
N SER A 532 -47.36 -8.27 51.95
CA SER A 532 -47.36 -7.63 50.63
C SER A 532 -46.34 -6.50 50.51
N LEU A 533 -46.11 -5.72 51.57
CA LEU A 533 -45.19 -4.58 51.57
C LEU A 533 -43.74 -5.04 51.68
N GLU A 534 -43.48 -6.13 52.38
CA GLU A 534 -42.17 -6.80 52.39
C GLU A 534 -41.88 -7.48 51.04
N SER A 535 -42.88 -8.08 50.39
CA SER A 535 -42.74 -8.57 49.01
C SER A 535 -42.35 -7.45 48.04
N GLU A 536 -42.97 -6.27 48.13
CA GLU A 536 -42.59 -5.10 47.32
C GLU A 536 -41.18 -4.58 47.67
N ARG A 537 -40.78 -4.55 48.95
CA ARG A 537 -39.41 -4.19 49.33
C ARG A 537 -38.36 -5.11 48.72
N ILE A 538 -38.61 -6.42 48.70
CA ILE A 538 -37.72 -7.40 48.05
C ILE A 538 -37.68 -7.17 46.53
N LYS A 539 -38.81 -6.87 45.88
CA LYS A 539 -38.83 -6.53 44.44
C LYS A 539 -38.03 -5.26 44.14
N VAL A 540 -38.22 -4.20 44.93
CA VAL A 540 -37.48 -2.93 44.79
C VAL A 540 -35.99 -3.16 44.99
N ALA A 541 -35.58 -3.92 46.01
CA ALA A 541 -34.17 -4.27 46.24
C ALA A 541 -33.56 -5.06 45.06
N ASN A 542 -34.32 -5.99 44.48
CA ASN A 542 -33.88 -6.74 43.30
C ASN A 542 -33.76 -5.83 42.06
N GLN A 543 -34.72 -4.92 41.84
CA GLN A 543 -34.69 -3.95 40.73
C GLN A 543 -33.54 -2.93 40.88
N GLU A 544 -33.26 -2.47 42.09
CA GLU A 544 -32.10 -1.63 42.43
C GLU A 544 -30.78 -2.35 42.07
N GLN A 545 -30.68 -3.64 42.41
CA GLN A 545 -29.51 -4.47 42.09
C GLN A 545 -29.37 -4.71 40.58
N GLU A 546 -30.48 -4.98 39.87
CA GLU A 546 -30.49 -5.08 38.40
C GLU A 546 -30.06 -3.76 37.75
N PHE A 547 -30.55 -2.61 38.22
CA PHE A 547 -30.15 -1.30 37.73
C PHE A 547 -28.66 -1.02 37.97
N GLN A 548 -28.11 -1.38 39.14
CA GLN A 548 -26.68 -1.27 39.39
C GLN A 548 -25.84 -2.18 38.48
N ASN A 549 -26.33 -3.38 38.16
CA ASN A 549 -25.67 -4.29 37.23
C ASN A 549 -25.70 -3.75 35.78
N LEU A 550 -26.84 -3.20 35.33
CA LEU A 550 -26.97 -2.51 34.05
C LEU A 550 -26.09 -1.25 33.98
N GLN A 551 -25.96 -0.49 35.07
CA GLN A 551 -25.06 0.67 35.14
C GLN A 551 -23.58 0.26 35.04
N LYS A 552 -23.18 -0.86 35.67
CA LYS A 552 -21.83 -1.43 35.51
C LYS A 552 -21.60 -1.88 34.06
N ALA A 553 -22.56 -2.58 33.46
CA ALA A 553 -22.49 -3.04 32.07
C ALA A 553 -22.38 -1.87 31.08
N ASN A 554 -23.14 -0.78 31.29
CA ASN A 554 -23.04 0.43 30.48
C ASN A 554 -21.67 1.12 30.62
N ARG A 555 -21.05 1.14 31.81
CA ARG A 555 -19.69 1.66 31.98
C ARG A 555 -18.66 0.83 31.23
N THR A 556 -18.74 -0.50 31.30
CA THR A 556 -17.85 -1.37 30.51
C THR A 556 -18.05 -1.19 29.00
N LEU A 557 -19.29 -1.13 28.51
CA LEU A 557 -19.58 -0.87 27.10
C LEU A 557 -19.07 0.51 26.64
N THR A 558 -19.19 1.55 27.49
CA THR A 558 -18.65 2.88 27.20
C THR A 558 -17.13 2.85 27.05
N ASN A 559 -16.43 2.12 27.93
CA ASN A 559 -14.97 1.95 27.84
C ASN A 559 -14.56 1.13 26.60
N GLU A 560 -15.33 0.09 26.24
CA GLU A 560 -15.14 -0.70 25.02
C GLU A 560 -15.30 0.16 23.77
N ILE A 561 -16.34 1.01 23.72
CA ILE A 561 -16.58 1.96 22.63
C ILE A 561 -15.42 2.95 22.52
N GLN A 562 -14.96 3.55 23.63
CA GLN A 562 -13.81 4.47 23.60
C GLN A 562 -12.52 3.78 23.11
N LYS A 563 -12.28 2.53 23.50
CA LYS A 563 -11.14 1.74 23.05
C LYS A 563 -11.21 1.43 21.55
N LEU A 564 -12.38 1.01 21.05
CA LEU A 564 -12.62 0.77 19.62
C LEU A 564 -12.50 2.07 18.81
N GLN A 565 -12.95 3.20 19.36
CA GLN A 565 -12.85 4.52 18.73
C GLN A 565 -11.38 4.98 18.63
N ALA A 566 -10.56 4.73 19.66
CA ALA A 566 -9.11 4.95 19.61
C ALA A 566 -8.45 4.06 18.55
N GLN A 567 -8.71 2.75 18.55
CA GLN A 567 -8.18 1.82 17.55
C GLN A 567 -8.59 2.18 16.11
N THR A 568 -9.82 2.68 15.91
CA THR A 568 -10.30 3.17 14.61
C THR A 568 -9.52 4.42 14.16
N SER A 569 -9.21 5.33 15.08
CA SER A 569 -8.40 6.52 14.76
C SER A 569 -6.94 6.17 14.42
N GLU A 570 -6.38 5.17 15.10
CA GLU A 570 -5.02 4.66 14.83
C GLU A 570 -4.96 3.92 13.48
N GLN A 571 -5.98 3.11 13.16
CA GLN A 571 -6.13 2.51 11.83
C GLN A 571 -6.28 3.54 10.72
N ALA A 572 -7.02 4.64 10.94
CA ALA A 572 -7.14 5.72 9.97
C ALA A 572 -5.79 6.43 9.72
N SER A 573 -4.99 6.64 10.78
CA SER A 573 -3.63 7.18 10.66
C SER A 573 -2.70 6.22 9.91
N ALA A 574 -2.78 4.92 10.19
CA ALA A 574 -2.00 3.90 9.49
C ALA A 574 -2.38 3.79 8.00
N LEU A 575 -3.68 3.87 7.67
CA LEU A 575 -4.16 3.91 6.28
C LEU A 575 -3.64 5.13 5.52
N TYR A 576 -3.64 6.32 6.14
CA TYR A 576 -3.06 7.52 5.54
C TYR A 576 -1.56 7.35 5.24
N MET A 577 -0.80 6.75 6.16
CA MET A 577 0.63 6.45 5.93
C MET A 577 0.83 5.44 4.79
N VAL A 578 -0.01 4.41 4.70
CA VAL A 578 0.02 3.43 3.60
C VAL A 578 -0.33 4.11 2.26
N GLU A 579 -1.30 5.03 2.22
CA GLU A 579 -1.66 5.78 1.01
C GLU A 579 -0.51 6.68 0.53
N GLN A 580 0.20 7.35 1.45
CA GLN A 580 1.42 8.11 1.13
C GLN A 580 2.55 7.20 0.62
N MET A 581 2.75 6.02 1.23
CA MET A 581 3.74 5.05 0.76
C MET A 581 3.38 4.51 -0.63
N GLN A 582 2.10 4.21 -0.88
CA GLN A 582 1.64 3.68 -2.16
C GLN A 582 1.82 4.71 -3.28
N LYS A 583 1.50 5.98 -3.04
CA LYS A 583 1.78 7.06 -3.98
C LYS A 583 3.28 7.25 -4.26
N SER A 584 4.13 7.07 -3.25
CA SER A 584 5.60 7.08 -3.41
C SER A 584 6.13 5.88 -4.22
N ILE A 585 5.45 4.73 -4.17
CA ILE A 585 5.73 3.55 -5.00
C ILE A 585 5.27 3.79 -6.44
N GLU A 586 4.07 4.32 -6.66
CA GLU A 586 3.56 4.69 -7.99
C GLU A 586 4.50 5.71 -8.68
N ASP A 587 4.93 6.76 -7.97
CA ASP A 587 5.94 7.73 -8.43
C ASP A 587 7.30 7.09 -8.78
N ARG A 588 7.66 5.95 -8.17
CA ARG A 588 8.89 5.21 -8.45
C ARG A 588 8.72 4.27 -9.64
N ASP A 589 7.57 3.61 -9.75
CA ASP A 589 7.25 2.72 -10.86
C ASP A 589 7.12 3.51 -12.17
N GLU A 590 6.53 4.72 -12.15
CA GLU A 590 6.57 5.63 -13.30
C GLU A 590 8.00 6.01 -13.69
N LYS A 591 8.88 6.33 -12.72
CA LYS A 591 10.29 6.63 -12.99
C LYS A 591 11.04 5.41 -13.56
N ILE A 592 10.85 4.22 -12.99
CA ILE A 592 11.42 2.97 -13.49
C ILE A 592 10.98 2.75 -14.95
N LYS A 593 9.68 2.89 -15.23
CA LYS A 593 9.15 2.76 -16.58
C LYS A 593 9.76 3.76 -17.57
N THR A 594 9.97 5.03 -17.19
CA THR A 594 10.66 5.98 -18.07
C THR A 594 12.14 5.60 -18.30
N VAL A 595 12.81 5.01 -17.31
CA VAL A 595 14.18 4.49 -17.46
C VAL A 595 14.19 3.26 -18.38
N GLU A 596 13.21 2.36 -18.26
CA GLU A 596 13.04 1.21 -19.15
C GLU A 596 12.77 1.64 -20.61
N GLU A 597 11.87 2.61 -20.84
CA GLU A 597 11.58 3.16 -22.17
C GLU A 597 12.83 3.84 -22.79
N LEU A 598 13.64 4.54 -21.98
CA LEU A 598 14.92 5.12 -22.42
C LEU A 598 15.98 4.05 -22.71
N LEU A 599 16.05 2.98 -21.91
CA LEU A 599 16.96 1.85 -22.13
C LEU A 599 16.57 1.04 -23.37
N GLU A 600 15.27 0.78 -23.60
CA GLU A 600 14.78 0.13 -24.82
C GLU A 600 15.11 0.99 -26.05
N THR A 601 14.86 2.30 -25.99
CA THR A 601 15.27 3.25 -27.04
C THR A 601 16.78 3.21 -27.29
N GLY A 602 17.59 3.17 -26.24
CA GLY A 602 19.05 3.05 -26.32
C GLY A 602 19.51 1.74 -26.96
N LEU A 603 18.92 0.61 -26.57
CA LEU A 603 19.19 -0.72 -27.14
C LEU A 603 18.80 -0.78 -28.62
N ILE A 604 17.67 -0.20 -29.02
CA ILE A 604 17.26 -0.07 -30.42
C ILE A 604 18.26 0.78 -31.22
N GLN A 605 18.75 1.89 -30.67
CA GLN A 605 19.78 2.69 -31.33
C GLN A 605 21.12 1.95 -31.46
N VAL A 606 21.53 1.17 -30.45
CA VAL A 606 22.73 0.33 -30.50
C VAL A 606 22.57 -0.79 -31.53
N ALA A 607 21.40 -1.42 -31.62
CA ALA A 607 21.12 -2.43 -32.64
C ALA A 607 21.20 -1.83 -34.06
N ASN A 608 20.55 -0.69 -34.31
CA ASN A 608 20.60 0.00 -35.59
C ASN A 608 22.04 0.39 -36.01
N LYS A 609 22.84 0.90 -35.06
CA LYS A 609 24.27 1.19 -35.30
C LYS A 609 25.10 -0.08 -35.51
N GLY A 610 24.73 -1.18 -34.87
CA GLY A 610 25.34 -2.49 -35.10
C GLY A 610 25.10 -3.00 -36.53
N GLU A 611 23.88 -2.85 -37.04
CA GLU A 611 23.53 -3.18 -38.44
C GLU A 611 24.28 -2.28 -39.44
N GLU A 612 24.41 -0.99 -39.15
CA GLU A 612 25.20 -0.03 -39.95
C GLU A 612 26.69 -0.41 -39.99
N ILE A 613 27.28 -0.76 -38.84
CA ILE A 613 28.65 -1.26 -38.76
C ILE A 613 28.80 -2.58 -39.54
N GLU A 614 27.86 -3.52 -39.41
CA GLU A 614 27.94 -4.79 -40.16
C GLU A 614 27.83 -4.58 -41.68
N ALA A 615 27.05 -3.58 -42.13
CA ALA A 615 26.99 -3.18 -43.53
C ALA A 615 28.31 -2.59 -44.03
N LEU A 616 28.91 -1.65 -43.28
CA LEU A 616 30.23 -1.07 -43.57
C LEU A 616 31.35 -2.11 -43.55
N ASP A 617 31.23 -3.13 -42.69
CA ASP A 617 32.19 -4.22 -42.57
C ASP A 617 32.07 -5.21 -43.76
N LYS A 618 30.85 -5.46 -44.25
CA LYS A 618 30.60 -6.19 -45.52
C LYS A 618 31.14 -5.43 -46.71
N GLU A 619 30.92 -4.12 -46.79
CA GLU A 619 31.46 -3.27 -47.85
C GLU A 619 33.01 -3.25 -47.82
N ASN A 620 33.61 -3.10 -46.64
CA ASN A 620 35.07 -3.21 -46.47
C ASN A 620 35.63 -4.57 -46.93
N ARG A 621 34.93 -5.68 -46.68
CA ARG A 621 35.34 -7.01 -47.18
C ARG A 621 35.27 -7.08 -48.71
N ILE A 622 34.21 -6.53 -49.32
CA ILE A 622 34.06 -6.47 -50.78
C ILE A 622 35.14 -5.58 -51.40
N LEU A 623 35.43 -4.41 -50.82
CA LEU A 623 36.50 -3.52 -51.26
C LEU A 623 37.88 -4.19 -51.14
N LYS A 624 38.17 -4.88 -50.03
CA LYS A 624 39.41 -5.67 -49.87
C LYS A 624 39.54 -6.79 -50.91
N GLN A 625 38.46 -7.52 -51.20
CA GLN A 625 38.45 -8.52 -52.27
C GLN A 625 38.69 -7.89 -53.65
N ARG A 626 38.13 -6.71 -53.91
CA ARG A 626 38.32 -5.98 -55.18
C ARG A 626 39.73 -5.42 -55.32
N ILE A 627 40.35 -4.95 -54.24
CA ILE A 627 41.76 -4.54 -54.20
C ILE A 627 42.66 -5.73 -54.53
N LEU A 628 42.46 -6.88 -53.88
CA LEU A 628 43.22 -8.11 -54.17
C LEU A 628 43.05 -8.56 -55.63
N ALA A 629 41.84 -8.47 -56.19
CA ALA A 629 41.61 -8.78 -57.60
C ALA A 629 42.38 -7.84 -58.55
N LEU A 630 42.39 -6.54 -58.27
CA LEU A 630 43.15 -5.54 -59.03
C LEU A 630 44.67 -5.71 -58.87
N GLU A 631 45.16 -6.16 -57.71
CA GLU A 631 46.57 -6.49 -57.50
C GLU A 631 47.00 -7.71 -58.31
N ILE A 632 46.15 -8.74 -58.40
CA ILE A 632 46.37 -9.92 -59.27
C ILE A 632 46.36 -9.52 -60.75
N GLU A 633 45.41 -8.68 -61.17
CA GLU A 633 45.32 -8.19 -62.55
C GLU A 633 46.55 -7.32 -62.91
N LYS A 634 46.99 -6.45 -62.01
CA LYS A 634 48.21 -5.65 -62.16
C LYS A 634 49.47 -6.53 -62.23
N ALA A 635 49.54 -7.60 -61.44
CA ALA A 635 50.65 -8.56 -61.52
C ALA A 635 50.67 -9.30 -62.88
N ALA A 636 49.50 -9.65 -63.44
CA ALA A 636 49.39 -10.22 -64.78
C ALA A 636 49.73 -9.20 -65.89
N GLN A 637 49.43 -7.91 -65.69
CA GLN A 637 49.86 -6.86 -66.61
C GLN A 637 51.39 -6.66 -66.59
N VAL A 638 52.02 -6.78 -65.42
CA VAL A 638 53.49 -6.73 -65.28
C VAL A 638 54.16 -7.93 -65.96
N SER A 639 53.59 -9.15 -65.87
CA SER A 639 54.14 -10.30 -66.61
C SER A 639 53.94 -10.18 -68.12
N SER A 640 52.84 -9.59 -68.59
CA SER A 640 52.68 -9.23 -70.01
C SER A 640 53.66 -8.15 -70.48
N SER A 641 54.07 -7.23 -69.59
CA SER A 641 55.11 -6.24 -69.88
C SER A 641 56.50 -6.88 -70.01
N SER A 642 56.79 -7.93 -69.21
CA SER A 642 58.00 -8.75 -69.39
C SER A 642 58.03 -9.42 -70.77
N LEU A 643 56.90 -10.02 -71.19
CA LEU A 643 56.82 -10.66 -72.51
C LEU A 643 57.00 -9.65 -73.66
N MET A 644 56.51 -8.43 -73.50
CA MET A 644 56.77 -7.33 -74.45
C MET A 644 58.25 -6.93 -74.46
N ALA A 645 58.92 -6.90 -73.32
CA ALA A 645 60.37 -6.64 -73.26
C ALA A 645 61.19 -7.74 -73.94
N ASP A 646 60.83 -9.01 -73.74
CA ASP A 646 61.48 -10.15 -74.42
C ASP A 646 61.26 -10.12 -75.95
N LEU A 647 60.06 -9.72 -76.40
CA LEU A 647 59.76 -9.49 -77.81
C LEU A 647 60.53 -8.30 -78.38
N HIS A 648 60.66 -7.20 -77.65
CA HIS A 648 61.50 -6.07 -78.06
C HIS A 648 62.98 -6.46 -78.16
N GLN A 649 63.52 -7.21 -77.19
CA GLN A 649 64.88 -7.75 -77.28
C GLN A 649 65.07 -8.67 -78.49
N THR A 650 64.06 -9.49 -78.81
CA THR A 650 64.08 -10.35 -80.01
C THR A 650 64.06 -9.53 -81.31
N ILE A 651 63.27 -8.46 -81.35
CA ILE A 651 63.22 -7.51 -82.47
C ILE A 651 64.55 -6.78 -82.62
N ASP A 652 65.18 -6.34 -81.52
CA ASP A 652 66.48 -5.66 -81.56
C ASP A 652 67.60 -6.61 -82.00
N GLU A 653 67.60 -7.87 -81.57
CA GLU A 653 68.54 -8.89 -82.03
C GLU A 653 68.33 -9.22 -83.52
N GLN A 654 67.07 -9.30 -83.99
CA GLN A 654 66.77 -9.45 -85.42
C GLN A 654 67.18 -8.21 -86.24
N ASN A 655 66.95 -7.00 -85.74
CA ASN A 655 67.40 -5.75 -86.39
C ASN A 655 68.93 -5.71 -86.49
N LYS A 656 69.63 -6.19 -85.46
CA LYS A 656 71.10 -6.31 -85.44
C LYS A 656 71.59 -7.34 -86.45
N GLN A 657 70.92 -8.50 -86.57
CA GLN A 657 71.20 -9.49 -87.61
C GLN A 657 70.91 -8.94 -89.02
N ILE A 658 69.84 -8.17 -89.22
CA ILE A 658 69.54 -7.48 -90.47
C ILE A 658 70.62 -6.44 -90.80
N GLN A 659 71.14 -5.73 -89.80
CA GLN A 659 72.23 -4.78 -89.98
C GLN A 659 73.55 -5.48 -90.36
N SER A 660 73.91 -6.58 -89.70
CA SER A 660 75.06 -7.41 -90.13
C SER A 660 74.87 -8.03 -91.51
N ALA A 661 73.64 -8.41 -91.89
CA ALA A 661 73.32 -8.90 -93.23
C ALA A 661 73.38 -7.79 -94.30
N LYS A 662 73.01 -6.55 -93.95
CA LYS A 662 73.24 -5.37 -94.80
C LYS A 662 74.72 -5.09 -94.99
N GLU A 663 75.50 -5.10 -93.93
CA GLU A 663 76.96 -4.89 -93.99
C GLU A 663 77.65 -5.98 -94.83
N LEU A 664 77.17 -7.23 -94.77
CA LEU A 664 77.60 -8.31 -95.67
C LEU A 664 77.18 -8.06 -97.13
N LEU A 665 75.95 -7.60 -97.39
CA LEU A 665 75.49 -7.25 -98.75
C LEU A 665 76.20 -6.01 -99.32
N GLU A 666 76.57 -5.06 -98.48
CA GLU A 666 77.34 -3.87 -98.85
C GLU A 666 78.80 -4.22 -99.14
N ALA A 667 79.39 -5.13 -98.35
CA ALA A 667 80.67 -5.76 -98.67
C ALA A 667 80.62 -6.59 -99.97
N GLU A 668 79.53 -7.34 -100.23
CA GLU A 668 79.37 -8.10 -101.48
C GLU A 668 79.12 -7.18 -102.69
N ASN A 669 78.46 -6.02 -102.52
CA ASN A 669 78.35 -4.99 -103.55
C ASN A 669 79.71 -4.32 -103.84
N ILE A 670 80.48 -3.96 -102.81
CA ILE A 670 81.86 -3.45 -102.99
C ILE A 670 82.72 -4.51 -103.70
N LYS A 671 82.51 -5.79 -103.39
CA LYS A 671 83.17 -6.92 -104.06
C LYS A 671 82.68 -7.13 -105.49
N MET A 672 81.41 -6.84 -105.81
CA MET A 672 80.93 -6.80 -107.20
C MET A 672 81.53 -5.63 -107.98
N GLU A 673 81.64 -4.44 -107.40
CA GLU A 673 82.33 -3.31 -108.04
C GLU A 673 83.84 -3.57 -108.22
N ILE A 674 84.47 -4.30 -107.29
CA ILE A 674 85.85 -4.78 -107.44
C ILE A 674 85.90 -5.82 -108.57
N ASN A 675 85.00 -6.81 -108.60
CA ASN A 675 84.93 -7.80 -109.69
C ASN A 675 84.66 -7.15 -111.06
N GLU A 676 83.89 -6.05 -111.13
CA GLU A 676 83.61 -5.33 -112.39
C GLU A 676 84.84 -4.53 -112.86
N ARG A 677 85.67 -4.02 -111.93
CA ARG A 677 86.99 -3.43 -112.24
C ARG A 677 88.04 -4.51 -112.55
N GLU A 678 88.00 -5.65 -111.88
CA GLU A 678 88.89 -6.79 -112.13
C GLU A 678 88.55 -7.48 -113.45
N ILE A 679 87.29 -7.58 -113.88
CA ILE A 679 86.93 -8.07 -115.23
C ILE A 679 87.49 -7.17 -116.34
N GLN A 680 87.70 -5.87 -116.03
CA GLN A 680 88.35 -4.94 -116.95
C GLN A 680 89.89 -5.06 -116.94
N ALA A 681 90.51 -5.36 -115.79
CA ALA A 681 91.97 -5.57 -115.65
C ALA A 681 92.45 -6.97 -116.07
N LEU A 682 91.64 -8.02 -115.82
CA LEU A 682 91.91 -9.42 -116.19
C LEU A 682 91.85 -9.68 -117.71
N LYS A 683 91.54 -8.66 -118.52
CA LYS A 683 91.76 -8.64 -119.97
C LYS A 683 93.19 -8.24 -120.36
N GLU A 684 93.91 -7.52 -119.51
CA GLU A 684 95.25 -7.02 -119.76
C GLU A 684 96.32 -7.89 -119.05
N ASP A 685 95.99 -8.47 -117.88
CA ASP A 685 96.92 -9.34 -117.12
C ASP A 685 96.93 -10.82 -117.54
N ASN A 686 96.08 -11.26 -118.48
CA ASN A 686 96.10 -12.66 -118.97
C ASN A 686 97.28 -13.00 -119.90
N GLU A 687 98.14 -12.03 -120.23
CA GLU A 687 99.39 -12.23 -121.00
C GLU A 687 100.65 -12.37 -120.11
N MET A 688 100.61 -11.93 -118.84
CA MET A 688 101.76 -12.08 -117.93
C MET A 688 101.53 -13.12 -116.83
N LEU A 689 102.02 -14.33 -117.11
CA LEU A 689 102.74 -15.18 -116.13
C LEU A 689 101.95 -15.48 -114.84
N LYS A 690 101.20 -16.58 -114.71
CA LYS A 690 101.56 -17.96 -115.10
C LYS A 690 102.94 -18.42 -114.59
N GLN A 691 103.33 -18.04 -113.37
CA GLN A 691 104.23 -18.82 -112.50
C GLN A 691 104.23 -18.26 -111.06
N GLU A 692 104.61 -19.12 -110.10
CA GLU A 692 104.62 -18.89 -108.64
C GLU A 692 103.22 -18.86 -107.98
N GLY A 693 102.93 -19.62 -106.92
CA GLY A 693 103.75 -20.59 -106.16
C GLY A 693 103.13 -20.76 -104.77
N GLN A 694 102.92 -22.00 -104.29
CA GLN A 694 102.05 -22.29 -103.13
C GLN A 694 102.76 -22.23 -101.76
N GLU A 695 101.98 -22.47 -100.68
CA GLU A 695 102.36 -22.90 -99.31
C GLU A 695 102.77 -21.80 -98.29
N ALA A 696 102.61 -21.91 -96.96
CA ALA A 696 101.80 -22.74 -96.04
C ALA A 696 101.96 -22.19 -94.58
N GLN A 697 100.90 -22.12 -93.73
CA GLN A 697 100.58 -23.01 -92.58
C GLN A 697 101.47 -22.97 -91.30
N PHE A 698 100.93 -22.56 -90.13
CA PHE A 698 101.19 -22.99 -88.70
C PHE A 698 100.58 -21.98 -87.66
N GLN A 699 100.61 -22.13 -86.31
CA GLN A 699 99.99 -23.16 -85.43
C GLN A 699 99.97 -22.77 -83.90
N LYS A 700 99.03 -23.36 -83.11
CA LYS A 700 99.16 -23.84 -81.68
C LYS A 700 98.99 -22.94 -80.40
N THR A 701 98.14 -23.42 -79.45
CA THR A 701 98.14 -23.31 -77.93
C THR A 701 98.01 -21.92 -77.23
N GLU A 702 97.52 -21.71 -75.99
CA GLU A 702 97.35 -22.54 -74.74
C GLU A 702 96.19 -22.05 -73.78
N LEU A 703 96.10 -22.56 -72.53
CA LEU A 703 94.97 -22.47 -71.54
C LEU A 703 95.23 -21.61 -70.28
N VAL A 704 94.26 -20.77 -69.82
CA VAL A 704 93.94 -20.45 -68.38
C VAL A 704 92.50 -19.88 -68.26
N SER A 705 91.59 -20.44 -67.44
CA SER A 705 90.32 -19.76 -67.02
C SER A 705 89.49 -20.40 -65.87
N THR A 706 89.91 -21.49 -65.21
CA THR A 706 88.99 -22.34 -64.41
C THR A 706 88.97 -22.11 -62.88
N ALA A 707 89.60 -21.06 -62.35
CA ALA A 707 89.64 -20.80 -60.90
C ALA A 707 88.49 -19.95 -60.34
N SER A 708 87.97 -18.98 -61.10
CA SER A 708 87.02 -17.96 -60.56
C SER A 708 85.59 -18.46 -60.32
N LYS A 709 85.22 -19.62 -60.86
CA LYS A 709 83.84 -20.17 -60.74
C LYS A 709 83.60 -20.95 -59.45
N LEU A 710 84.64 -21.38 -58.74
CA LEU A 710 84.50 -22.11 -57.48
C LEU A 710 84.17 -21.17 -56.30
N GLU A 711 84.86 -20.02 -56.22
CA GLU A 711 84.72 -19.04 -55.15
C GLU A 711 83.35 -18.34 -55.13
N GLN A 712 82.72 -18.17 -56.29
CA GLN A 712 81.33 -17.67 -56.37
C GLN A 712 80.32 -18.72 -55.87
N ALA A 713 80.56 -20.02 -56.12
CA ALA A 713 79.67 -21.09 -55.64
C ALA A 713 79.72 -21.22 -54.12
N GLU A 714 80.91 -21.20 -53.50
CA GLU A 714 81.07 -21.28 -52.04
C GLU A 714 80.42 -20.10 -51.31
N ASN A 715 80.51 -18.88 -51.85
CA ASN A 715 79.87 -17.70 -51.26
C ASN A 715 78.34 -17.72 -51.38
N ILE A 716 77.77 -18.34 -52.42
CA ILE A 716 76.32 -18.55 -52.55
C ILE A 716 75.85 -19.62 -51.56
N ILE A 717 76.61 -20.71 -51.39
CA ILE A 717 76.31 -21.77 -50.41
C ILE A 717 76.31 -21.19 -48.99
N ARG A 718 77.33 -20.43 -48.57
CA ARG A 718 77.35 -19.78 -47.25
C ARG A 718 76.14 -18.87 -46.99
N LYS A 719 75.71 -18.08 -47.99
CA LYS A 719 74.51 -17.24 -47.84
C LYS A 719 73.25 -18.07 -47.68
N LYS A 720 73.11 -19.19 -48.40
CA LYS A 720 71.97 -20.10 -48.27
C LYS A 720 71.99 -20.86 -46.94
N GLU A 721 73.15 -21.24 -46.42
CA GLU A 721 73.28 -21.80 -45.06
C GLU A 721 72.89 -20.80 -43.96
N GLN A 722 73.25 -19.51 -44.11
CA GLN A 722 72.81 -18.46 -43.19
C GLN A 722 71.30 -18.21 -43.24
N GLU A 723 70.70 -18.18 -44.44
CA GLU A 723 69.23 -18.12 -44.59
C GLU A 723 68.56 -19.34 -43.95
N VAL A 724 69.04 -20.56 -44.20
CA VAL A 724 68.50 -21.80 -43.62
C VAL A 724 68.59 -21.80 -42.09
N ASN A 725 69.69 -21.31 -41.50
CA ASN A 725 69.80 -21.17 -40.05
C ASN A 725 68.81 -20.12 -39.50
N SER A 726 68.67 -18.96 -40.13
CA SER A 726 67.68 -17.94 -39.70
C SER A 726 66.23 -18.44 -39.76
N LEU A 727 65.91 -19.27 -40.77
CA LEU A 727 64.60 -19.91 -40.91
C LEU A 727 64.41 -21.03 -39.87
N LYS A 728 65.48 -21.74 -39.51
CA LYS A 728 65.48 -22.76 -38.46
C LYS A 728 65.24 -22.15 -37.07
N ASP A 729 65.87 -21.02 -36.78
CA ASP A 729 65.69 -20.30 -35.51
C ASP A 729 64.26 -19.74 -35.42
N SER A 730 63.77 -19.11 -36.50
CA SER A 730 62.37 -18.65 -36.60
C SER A 730 61.35 -19.79 -36.47
N LEU A 731 61.66 -20.97 -37.01
CA LEU A 731 60.82 -22.17 -36.85
C LEU A 731 60.87 -22.71 -35.41
N SER A 732 62.00 -22.61 -34.71
CA SER A 732 62.14 -22.97 -33.30
C SER A 732 61.34 -22.03 -32.40
N GLU A 733 61.40 -20.72 -32.64
CA GLU A 733 60.58 -19.73 -31.92
C GLU A 733 59.09 -19.97 -32.15
N SER A 734 58.68 -20.25 -33.39
CA SER A 734 57.30 -20.62 -33.71
C SER A 734 56.87 -21.93 -33.04
N ALA A 735 57.75 -22.93 -32.95
CA ALA A 735 57.50 -24.17 -32.21
C ALA A 735 57.38 -23.93 -30.69
N GLN A 736 58.23 -23.07 -30.11
CA GLN A 736 58.15 -22.64 -28.71
C GLN A 736 56.83 -21.90 -28.44
N ALA A 737 56.43 -20.99 -29.33
CA ALA A 737 55.17 -20.25 -29.22
C ALA A 737 53.94 -21.15 -29.37
N LEU A 738 54.00 -22.18 -30.21
CA LEU A 738 52.95 -23.21 -30.31
C LEU A 738 52.89 -24.09 -29.05
N SER A 739 54.04 -24.45 -28.46
CA SER A 739 54.12 -25.17 -27.18
C SER A 739 53.47 -24.36 -26.05
N ASN A 740 53.81 -23.08 -25.94
CA ASN A 740 53.24 -22.17 -24.93
C ASN A 740 51.73 -21.90 -25.15
N LYS A 741 51.24 -22.00 -26.39
CA LYS A 741 49.80 -21.96 -26.68
C LYS A 741 49.11 -23.28 -26.32
N ALA A 742 49.77 -24.41 -26.50
CA ALA A 742 49.22 -25.72 -26.14
C ALA A 742 49.05 -25.87 -24.62
N THR A 743 50.04 -25.47 -23.82
CA THR A 743 49.89 -25.46 -22.35
C THR A 743 48.78 -24.52 -21.90
N LYS A 744 48.68 -23.32 -22.49
CA LYS A 744 47.63 -22.35 -22.16
C LYS A 744 46.22 -22.79 -22.60
N ILE A 745 46.11 -23.68 -23.59
CA ILE A 745 44.85 -24.35 -23.96
C ILE A 745 44.52 -25.43 -22.92
N GLN A 746 45.48 -26.27 -22.53
CA GLN A 746 45.29 -27.29 -21.49
C GLN A 746 44.82 -26.66 -20.16
N ASP A 747 45.47 -25.58 -19.73
CA ASP A 747 45.08 -24.75 -18.58
C ASP A 747 43.63 -24.21 -18.65
N LEU A 748 43.09 -24.01 -19.84
CA LEU A 748 41.71 -23.57 -20.06
C LEU A 748 40.74 -24.76 -20.13
N GLU A 749 41.18 -25.90 -20.66
CA GLU A 749 40.43 -27.16 -20.66
C GLU A 749 40.22 -27.67 -19.21
N GLU A 750 41.25 -27.68 -18.37
CA GLU A 750 41.15 -28.06 -16.95
C GLU A 750 40.25 -27.10 -16.15
N ARG A 751 40.32 -25.78 -16.42
CA ARG A 751 39.39 -24.80 -15.81
C ARG A 751 37.95 -25.03 -16.26
N ASN A 752 37.73 -25.30 -17.55
CA ASN A 752 36.40 -25.60 -18.08
C ASN A 752 35.83 -26.89 -17.49
N GLU A 753 36.65 -27.94 -17.32
CA GLU A 753 36.23 -29.18 -16.67
C GLU A 753 35.81 -28.94 -15.21
N LYS A 754 36.56 -28.13 -14.46
CA LYS A 754 36.20 -27.72 -13.10
C LYS A 754 34.89 -26.91 -13.03
N VAL A 755 34.64 -26.01 -13.99
CA VAL A 755 33.38 -25.27 -14.10
C VAL A 755 32.21 -26.19 -14.48
N ILE A 756 32.43 -27.15 -15.38
CA ILE A 756 31.43 -28.17 -15.73
C ILE A 756 31.05 -28.99 -14.49
N LEU A 757 32.03 -29.41 -13.68
CA LEU A 757 31.78 -30.14 -12.43
C LEU A 757 30.97 -29.31 -11.43
N GLN A 758 31.27 -28.02 -11.27
CA GLN A 758 30.46 -27.11 -10.43
C GLN A 758 29.04 -26.93 -10.95
N ILE A 759 28.84 -26.84 -12.27
CA ILE A 759 27.51 -26.75 -12.89
C ILE A 759 26.72 -28.05 -12.70
N THR A 760 27.37 -29.23 -12.73
CA THR A 760 26.69 -30.50 -12.42
C THR A 760 26.32 -30.64 -10.94
N GLU A 761 27.16 -30.16 -10.03
CA GLU A 761 26.86 -30.16 -8.58
C GLU A 761 25.67 -29.24 -8.26
N LEU A 762 25.68 -28.01 -8.76
CA LEU A 762 24.54 -27.09 -8.62
C LEU A 762 23.26 -27.63 -9.24
N ARG A 763 23.35 -28.36 -10.36
CA ARG A 763 22.20 -29.04 -10.98
C ARG A 763 21.66 -30.15 -10.06
N TYR A 764 22.52 -30.95 -9.45
CA TYR A 764 22.11 -32.00 -8.51
C TYR A 764 21.42 -31.42 -7.27
N GLN A 765 21.94 -30.31 -6.74
CA GLN A 765 21.30 -29.58 -5.63
C GLN A 765 19.93 -28.99 -6.02
N MET A 766 19.79 -28.45 -7.24
CA MET A 766 18.49 -28.01 -7.77
C MET A 766 17.51 -29.18 -7.93
N GLU A 767 17.95 -30.32 -8.48
CA GLU A 767 17.11 -31.52 -8.63
C GLU A 767 16.65 -32.07 -7.27
N SER A 768 17.50 -32.00 -6.24
CA SER A 768 17.11 -32.32 -4.85
C SER A 768 16.08 -31.36 -4.28
N GLN A 769 16.18 -30.05 -4.53
CA GLN A 769 15.15 -29.09 -4.08
C GLN A 769 13.83 -29.25 -4.84
N VAL A 770 13.86 -29.62 -6.11
CA VAL A 770 12.64 -29.96 -6.88
C VAL A 770 11.96 -31.20 -6.29
N SER A 771 12.71 -32.25 -5.92
CA SER A 771 12.14 -33.43 -5.24
C SER A 771 11.47 -33.09 -3.91
N LEU A 772 12.06 -32.19 -3.11
CA LEU A 772 11.46 -31.73 -1.85
C LEU A 772 10.20 -30.89 -2.10
N ALA A 773 10.17 -30.08 -3.17
CA ALA A 773 8.98 -29.33 -3.58
C ALA A 773 7.85 -30.26 -4.06
N GLU A 774 8.17 -31.37 -4.75
CA GLU A 774 7.19 -32.40 -5.15
C GLU A 774 6.59 -33.12 -3.93
N GLU A 775 7.40 -33.50 -2.92
CA GLU A 775 6.88 -34.07 -1.67
C GLU A 775 5.99 -33.07 -0.91
N LEU A 776 6.42 -31.80 -0.79
CA LEU A 776 5.60 -30.75 -0.16
C LEU A 776 4.28 -30.55 -0.91
N GLN A 777 4.30 -30.56 -2.25
CA GLN A 777 3.09 -30.46 -3.07
C GLN A 777 2.13 -31.65 -2.85
N GLU A 778 2.66 -32.87 -2.67
CA GLU A 778 1.84 -34.05 -2.37
C GLU A 778 1.24 -33.98 -0.96
N THR A 779 1.99 -33.47 0.04
CA THR A 779 1.43 -33.23 1.39
C THR A 779 0.35 -32.15 1.42
N VAL A 780 0.49 -31.08 0.63
CA VAL A 780 -0.53 -30.04 0.49
C VAL A 780 -1.79 -30.62 -0.14
N PHE A 781 -1.66 -31.42 -1.21
CA PHE A 781 -2.82 -32.06 -1.86
C PHE A 781 -3.56 -33.02 -0.93
N GLU A 782 -2.85 -33.78 -0.09
CA GLU A 782 -3.48 -34.66 0.90
C GLU A 782 -4.08 -33.88 2.10
N GLN A 783 -3.59 -32.67 2.42
CA GLN A 783 -4.27 -31.77 3.35
C GLN A 783 -5.53 -31.12 2.74
N GLU A 784 -5.47 -30.64 1.49
CA GLU A 784 -6.66 -30.16 0.77
C GLU A 784 -7.75 -31.25 0.71
N ARG A 785 -7.37 -32.50 0.47
CA ARG A 785 -8.28 -33.64 0.48
C ARG A 785 -8.95 -33.86 1.84
N LYS A 786 -8.22 -33.68 2.95
CA LYS A 786 -8.77 -33.77 4.31
C LYS A 786 -9.70 -32.61 4.61
N ILE A 787 -9.36 -31.39 4.18
CA ILE A 787 -10.21 -30.20 4.31
C ILE A 787 -11.53 -30.42 3.58
N ASN A 788 -11.51 -30.81 2.30
CA ASN A 788 -12.72 -31.12 1.51
C ASN A 788 -13.60 -32.21 2.17
N ASN A 789 -12.99 -33.19 2.86
CA ASN A 789 -13.75 -34.22 3.57
C ASN A 789 -14.41 -33.70 4.87
N VAL A 790 -13.73 -32.81 5.61
CA VAL A 790 -14.30 -32.13 6.79
C VAL A 790 -15.37 -31.13 6.38
N GLU A 791 -15.19 -30.39 5.28
CA GLU A 791 -16.21 -29.52 4.70
C GLU A 791 -17.47 -30.30 4.31
N GLY A 792 -17.31 -31.45 3.64
CA GLY A 792 -18.44 -32.34 3.33
C GLY A 792 -19.13 -32.93 4.57
N GLN A 793 -18.40 -33.18 5.66
CA GLN A 793 -19.01 -33.59 6.94
C GLN A 793 -19.78 -32.45 7.61
N LEU A 794 -19.21 -31.24 7.64
CA LEU A 794 -19.87 -30.04 8.16
C LEU A 794 -21.12 -29.67 7.35
N GLU A 795 -21.12 -29.87 6.03
CA GLU A 795 -22.29 -29.63 5.17
C GLU A 795 -23.43 -30.63 5.45
N VAL A 796 -23.09 -31.89 5.78
CA VAL A 796 -24.06 -32.89 6.25
C VAL A 796 -24.61 -32.50 7.63
N GLU A 797 -23.76 -32.16 8.61
CA GLU A 797 -24.23 -31.72 9.93
C GLU A 797 -25.07 -30.43 9.85
N LEU A 798 -24.71 -29.48 8.98
CA LEU A 798 -25.54 -28.30 8.70
C LEU A 798 -26.91 -28.68 8.14
N SER A 799 -26.99 -29.67 7.25
CA SER A 799 -28.27 -30.19 6.74
C SER A 799 -29.10 -30.85 7.85
N GLU A 800 -28.46 -31.55 8.78
CA GLU A 800 -29.13 -32.15 9.93
C GLU A 800 -29.61 -31.08 10.91
N VAL A 801 -28.80 -30.05 11.23
CA VAL A 801 -29.21 -28.91 12.07
C VAL A 801 -30.38 -28.15 11.43
N VAL A 802 -30.37 -27.92 10.12
CA VAL A 802 -31.51 -27.30 9.41
C VAL A 802 -32.77 -28.16 9.50
N ASN A 803 -32.66 -29.49 9.40
CA ASN A 803 -33.79 -30.39 9.63
C ASN A 803 -34.29 -30.31 11.09
N HIS A 804 -33.40 -30.32 12.08
CA HIS A 804 -33.76 -30.15 13.50
C HIS A 804 -34.43 -28.80 13.77
N GLN A 805 -33.99 -27.71 13.12
CA GLN A 805 -34.62 -26.40 13.19
C GLN A 805 -36.06 -26.43 12.65
N GLN A 806 -36.34 -27.22 11.60
CA GLN A 806 -37.69 -27.41 11.06
C GLN A 806 -38.56 -28.24 12.00
N THR A 807 -38.05 -29.31 12.63
CA THR A 807 -38.80 -30.05 13.65
C THR A 807 -39.07 -29.22 14.90
N ILE A 808 -38.13 -28.37 15.33
CA ILE A 808 -38.34 -27.43 16.45
C ILE A 808 -39.45 -26.43 16.12
N LYS A 809 -39.49 -25.87 14.90
CA LYS A 809 -40.60 -25.01 14.46
C LYS A 809 -41.95 -25.74 14.47
N ALA A 810 -42.01 -26.96 13.93
CA ALA A 810 -43.24 -27.76 13.95
C ALA A 810 -43.73 -28.06 15.38
N LEU A 811 -42.81 -28.35 16.31
CA LEU A 811 -43.13 -28.55 17.73
C LEU A 811 -43.54 -27.24 18.43
N GLN A 812 -42.98 -26.09 18.05
CA GLN A 812 -43.41 -24.79 18.55
C GLN A 812 -44.84 -24.45 18.10
N GLU A 813 -45.18 -24.70 16.83
CA GLU A 813 -46.56 -24.57 16.30
C GLU A 813 -47.53 -25.54 17.00
N GLU A 814 -47.10 -26.78 17.29
CA GLU A 814 -47.90 -27.75 18.05
C GLU A 814 -48.11 -27.29 19.52
N ILE A 815 -47.09 -26.76 20.18
CA ILE A 815 -47.20 -26.18 21.53
C ILE A 815 -48.15 -24.98 21.53
N GLU A 816 -48.06 -24.07 20.56
CA GLU A 816 -48.93 -22.89 20.48
C GLU A 816 -50.40 -23.29 20.24
N THR A 817 -50.65 -24.27 19.37
CA THR A 817 -52.01 -24.79 19.16
C THR A 817 -52.55 -25.57 20.36
N LEU A 818 -51.69 -26.26 21.13
CA LEU A 818 -52.06 -26.86 22.41
C LEU A 818 -52.34 -25.81 23.50
N GLN A 819 -51.55 -24.74 23.57
CA GLN A 819 -51.80 -23.61 24.48
C GLN A 819 -53.15 -22.94 24.17
N LYS A 820 -53.43 -22.65 22.90
CA LYS A 820 -54.75 -22.13 22.46
C LYS A 820 -55.90 -23.08 22.83
N LYS A 821 -55.73 -24.40 22.68
CA LYS A 821 -56.72 -25.41 23.12
C LYS A 821 -56.91 -25.44 24.64
N VAL A 822 -55.83 -25.33 25.42
CA VAL A 822 -55.90 -25.27 26.90
C VAL A 822 -56.61 -23.99 27.36
N GLN A 823 -56.35 -22.85 26.71
CA GLN A 823 -56.97 -21.57 27.03
C GLN A 823 -58.48 -21.57 26.72
N ILE A 824 -58.88 -22.20 25.60
CA ILE A 824 -60.29 -22.46 25.27
C ILE A 824 -60.93 -23.41 26.30
N ALA A 825 -60.26 -24.48 26.70
CA ALA A 825 -60.75 -25.42 27.71
C ALA A 825 -60.84 -24.80 29.12
N GLN A 826 -59.97 -23.84 29.45
CA GLN A 826 -60.03 -23.08 30.70
C GLN A 826 -61.21 -22.10 30.70
N HIS A 827 -61.48 -21.40 29.60
CA HIS A 827 -62.69 -20.58 29.47
C HIS A 827 -63.98 -21.43 29.52
N GLN A 828 -64.03 -22.56 28.81
CA GLN A 828 -65.17 -23.48 28.86
C GLN A 828 -65.41 -24.12 30.23
N LYS A 829 -64.40 -24.14 31.11
CA LYS A 829 -64.51 -24.64 32.49
C LYS A 829 -64.93 -23.55 33.50
N ALA A 830 -64.90 -22.27 33.12
CA ALA A 830 -65.35 -21.17 33.97
C ALA A 830 -66.88 -21.07 34.04
N ASP A 831 -67.59 -21.44 32.97
CA ASP A 831 -69.05 -21.33 32.86
C ASP A 831 -69.82 -22.55 33.40
N GLN A 832 -69.14 -23.53 34.01
CA GLN A 832 -69.77 -24.80 34.42
C GLN A 832 -69.27 -25.42 35.74
N ILE A 833 -69.25 -24.65 36.83
CA ILE A 833 -69.50 -25.20 38.18
C ILE A 833 -70.53 -24.33 38.92
N SER A 834 -71.75 -24.88 39.01
CA SER A 834 -72.71 -24.61 40.07
C SER A 834 -73.10 -25.97 40.66
N ALA A 835 -73.21 -26.06 41.99
CA ALA A 835 -73.54 -27.24 42.81
C ALA A 835 -72.45 -28.35 42.96
N GLU A 836 -71.80 -28.29 44.13
CA GLU A 836 -71.49 -29.38 45.07
C GLU A 836 -71.18 -30.83 44.60
N SER A 837 -69.93 -31.26 44.83
CA SER A 837 -69.60 -32.51 45.56
C SER A 837 -68.10 -32.53 45.94
N ASN A 838 -67.70 -33.39 46.89
CA ASN A 838 -66.32 -33.80 47.23
C ASN A 838 -65.53 -33.01 48.31
N VAL A 839 -66.17 -32.55 49.39
CA VAL A 839 -65.45 -32.07 50.60
C VAL A 839 -64.57 -33.17 51.25
N LYS A 840 -64.95 -34.45 51.10
CA LYS A 840 -64.31 -35.59 51.80
C LYS A 840 -63.00 -36.13 51.20
N GLU A 841 -62.58 -35.59 50.06
CA GLU A 841 -61.34 -36.00 49.37
C GLU A 841 -60.18 -35.00 49.64
N LEU A 842 -60.51 -33.73 49.90
CA LEU A 842 -59.57 -32.68 50.27
C LEU A 842 -58.97 -32.91 51.67
N GLU A 843 -59.76 -33.40 52.64
CA GLU A 843 -59.30 -33.73 53.99
C GLU A 843 -58.14 -34.75 53.98
N ASN A 844 -58.17 -35.73 53.05
CA ASN A 844 -57.10 -36.73 52.89
C ASN A 844 -55.86 -36.22 52.11
N MET A 845 -55.97 -35.12 51.36
CA MET A 845 -54.81 -34.47 50.73
C MET A 845 -54.11 -33.50 51.68
N ILE A 846 -54.86 -32.79 52.53
CA ILE A 846 -54.30 -31.88 53.55
C ILE A 846 -53.39 -32.67 54.50
N GLY A 847 -53.84 -33.81 55.05
CA GLY A 847 -53.02 -34.67 55.91
C GLY A 847 -51.81 -35.34 55.22
N LYS A 848 -51.70 -35.29 53.88
CA LYS A 848 -50.48 -35.64 53.13
C LYS A 848 -49.57 -34.44 52.94
N LYS A 849 -50.12 -33.28 52.60
CA LYS A 849 -49.38 -32.01 52.46
C LYS A 849 -48.74 -31.55 53.78
N GLU A 850 -49.40 -31.75 54.91
CA GLU A 850 -48.84 -31.43 56.24
C GLU A 850 -47.59 -32.26 56.58
N LYS A 851 -47.54 -33.53 56.15
CA LYS A 851 -46.34 -34.37 56.31
C LYS A 851 -45.21 -33.94 55.36
N GLU A 852 -45.56 -33.53 54.15
CA GLU A 852 -44.62 -33.00 53.16
C GLU A 852 -44.00 -31.67 53.64
N VAL A 853 -44.79 -30.79 54.25
CA VAL A 853 -44.34 -29.56 54.93
C VAL A 853 -43.41 -29.87 56.12
N TYR A 854 -43.66 -30.91 56.90
CA TYR A 854 -42.77 -31.31 57.99
C TYR A 854 -41.38 -31.75 57.48
N SER A 855 -41.34 -32.50 56.36
CA SER A 855 -40.06 -32.84 55.69
C SER A 855 -39.35 -31.63 55.06
N LEU A 856 -40.08 -30.68 54.48
CA LEU A 856 -39.49 -29.45 53.94
C LEU A 856 -38.93 -28.54 55.03
N LYS A 857 -39.51 -28.55 56.24
CA LYS A 857 -39.00 -27.80 57.39
C LYS A 857 -37.61 -28.29 57.84
N VAL A 858 -37.38 -29.60 57.83
CA VAL A 858 -36.07 -30.19 58.15
C VAL A 858 -35.03 -29.83 57.08
N ALA A 859 -35.39 -29.88 55.80
CA ALA A 859 -34.49 -29.48 54.71
C ALA A 859 -34.09 -28.00 54.74
N LEU A 860 -35.00 -27.11 55.17
CA LEU A 860 -34.73 -25.69 55.40
C LEU A 860 -33.74 -25.45 56.56
N GLU A 861 -33.80 -26.29 57.61
CA GLU A 861 -32.95 -26.16 58.80
C GLU A 861 -31.52 -26.68 58.57
N ASP A 862 -31.33 -27.57 57.59
CA ASP A 862 -29.99 -27.97 57.10
C ASP A 862 -29.43 -26.98 56.07
N SER A 863 -30.23 -26.43 55.16
CA SER A 863 -29.80 -25.37 54.22
C SER A 863 -29.39 -24.07 54.93
N SER A 864 -29.99 -23.79 56.10
CA SER A 864 -29.58 -22.68 56.98
C SER A 864 -28.13 -22.83 57.48
N LYS A 865 -27.68 -24.06 57.78
CA LYS A 865 -26.28 -24.33 58.18
C LYS A 865 -25.32 -24.16 57.00
N GLU A 866 -25.74 -24.57 55.81
CA GLU A 866 -24.96 -24.41 54.57
C GLU A 866 -24.74 -22.92 54.23
N SER A 867 -25.76 -22.07 54.46
CA SER A 867 -25.63 -20.61 54.34
C SER A 867 -24.57 -20.01 55.29
N THR A 868 -24.38 -20.58 56.50
CA THR A 868 -23.30 -20.12 57.40
C THR A 868 -21.90 -20.50 56.92
N GLY A 869 -21.77 -21.57 56.12
CA GLY A 869 -20.51 -21.91 55.43
C GLY A 869 -20.17 -20.92 54.33
N ILE A 870 -21.15 -20.58 53.48
CA ILE A 870 -21.00 -19.61 52.39
C ILE A 870 -20.58 -18.22 52.92
N VAL A 871 -21.10 -17.80 54.08
CA VAL A 871 -20.69 -16.54 54.72
C VAL A 871 -19.21 -16.55 55.15
N SER A 872 -18.66 -17.71 55.53
CA SER A 872 -17.23 -17.85 55.85
C SER A 872 -16.34 -17.82 54.61
N GLU A 873 -16.76 -18.46 53.51
CA GLU A 873 -16.02 -18.40 52.24
C GLU A 873 -16.08 -17.00 51.62
N MET A 874 -17.20 -16.30 51.74
CA MET A 874 -17.35 -14.91 51.28
C MET A 874 -16.43 -13.94 52.05
N GLN A 875 -16.11 -14.23 53.32
CA GLN A 875 -15.08 -13.48 54.07
C GLN A 875 -13.65 -13.80 53.59
N SER A 876 -13.37 -15.03 53.16
CA SER A 876 -12.08 -15.39 52.53
C SER A 876 -11.90 -14.67 51.19
N VAL A 877 -12.92 -14.70 50.33
CA VAL A 877 -12.92 -14.02 49.03
C VAL A 877 -12.85 -12.49 49.20
N ALA A 878 -13.45 -11.92 50.25
CA ALA A 878 -13.27 -10.51 50.59
C ALA A 878 -11.81 -10.18 50.97
N HIS A 879 -11.11 -11.09 51.67
CA HIS A 879 -9.71 -10.91 52.01
C HIS A 879 -8.77 -11.03 50.79
N GLU A 880 -8.98 -12.03 49.92
CA GLU A 880 -8.25 -12.14 48.65
C GLU A 880 -8.47 -10.92 47.75
N ASN A 881 -9.70 -10.39 47.69
CA ASN A 881 -9.97 -9.13 46.98
C ASN A 881 -9.23 -7.93 47.58
N THR A 882 -8.95 -7.90 48.89
CA THR A 882 -8.08 -6.85 49.46
C THR A 882 -6.61 -7.04 49.09
N ILE A 883 -6.12 -8.27 48.98
CA ILE A 883 -4.74 -8.58 48.57
C ILE A 883 -4.54 -8.21 47.09
N LEU A 884 -5.42 -8.67 46.20
CA LEU A 884 -5.39 -8.32 44.77
C LEU A 884 -5.48 -6.80 44.53
N LYS A 885 -6.19 -6.06 45.38
CA LYS A 885 -6.28 -4.61 45.29
C LYS A 885 -4.98 -3.90 45.68
N ILE A 886 -4.20 -4.46 46.60
CA ILE A 886 -2.84 -4.00 46.94
C ILE A 886 -1.89 -4.34 45.79
N GLU A 887 -1.97 -5.54 45.24
CA GLU A 887 -1.12 -6.00 44.14
C GLU A 887 -1.36 -5.19 42.84
N ILE A 888 -2.62 -4.86 42.52
CA ILE A 888 -2.98 -3.94 41.44
C ILE A 888 -2.41 -2.52 41.70
N GLN A 889 -2.40 -2.05 42.94
CA GLN A 889 -1.83 -0.74 43.28
C GLN A 889 -0.30 -0.72 43.17
N GLU A 890 0.39 -1.80 43.54
CA GLU A 890 1.84 -1.95 43.33
C GLU A 890 2.19 -2.03 41.83
N LEU A 891 1.39 -2.72 41.03
CA LEU A 891 1.56 -2.75 39.58
C LEU A 891 1.32 -1.36 38.96
N HIS A 892 0.31 -0.61 39.41
CA HIS A 892 0.09 0.77 38.98
C HIS A 892 1.29 1.68 39.28
N ASN A 893 1.87 1.54 40.48
CA ASN A 893 3.05 2.31 40.88
C ASN A 893 4.29 1.94 40.03
N LYS A 894 4.47 0.67 39.69
CA LYS A 894 5.56 0.21 38.79
C LYS A 894 5.39 0.71 37.36
N VAL A 895 4.17 0.77 36.83
CA VAL A 895 3.90 1.36 35.51
C VAL A 895 4.22 2.86 35.53
N ALA A 896 3.83 3.58 36.58
CA ALA A 896 4.15 5.01 36.72
C ALA A 896 5.67 5.29 36.81
N GLU A 897 6.45 4.40 37.45
CA GLU A 897 7.93 4.49 37.43
C GLU A 897 8.51 4.22 36.03
N GLN A 898 7.98 3.22 35.30
CA GLN A 898 8.42 2.91 33.92
C GLN A 898 8.07 4.02 32.92
N GLU A 899 6.91 4.66 33.05
CA GLU A 899 6.53 5.85 32.26
C GLU A 899 7.44 7.05 32.58
N GLY A 900 7.88 7.19 33.83
CA GLY A 900 8.87 8.19 34.25
C GLY A 900 10.28 7.96 33.71
N GLU A 901 10.67 6.72 33.41
CA GLU A 901 11.93 6.40 32.72
C GLU A 901 11.83 6.60 31.20
N LEU A 902 10.67 6.34 30.60
CA LEU A 902 10.43 6.58 29.16
C LEU A 902 10.62 8.07 28.78
N LEU A 903 10.21 8.97 29.69
CA LEU A 903 10.38 10.42 29.56
C LEU A 903 11.85 10.92 29.67
N LYS A 904 12.81 10.04 30.01
CA LYS A 904 14.25 10.35 29.94
C LYS A 904 14.91 9.96 28.62
N SER A 905 14.14 9.47 27.64
CA SER A 905 14.64 9.04 26.33
C SER A 905 14.96 10.19 25.35
N GLU A 906 15.48 11.31 25.87
CA GLU A 906 16.02 12.43 25.08
C GLU A 906 17.26 12.00 24.26
N LEU A 907 17.91 10.90 24.68
CA LEU A 907 19.02 10.26 23.97
C LEU A 907 18.63 9.70 22.58
N LEU A 908 17.39 9.22 22.39
CA LEU A 908 16.98 8.63 21.10
C LEU A 908 16.76 9.70 20.02
N LEU A 909 16.34 10.91 20.39
CA LEU A 909 16.22 12.02 19.44
C LEU A 909 17.59 12.51 18.96
N ASN A 910 18.57 12.58 19.87
CA ASN A 910 19.94 12.96 19.54
C ASN A 910 20.64 11.89 18.68
N VAL A 911 20.47 10.60 18.97
CA VAL A 911 21.05 9.51 18.16
C VAL A 911 20.48 9.50 16.73
N LEU A 912 19.21 9.85 16.52
CA LEU A 912 18.65 10.01 15.18
C LEU A 912 19.24 11.24 14.47
N GLY A 913 19.35 12.38 15.16
CA GLY A 913 20.00 13.59 14.62
C GLY A 913 21.48 13.39 14.24
N ASP A 914 22.24 12.66 15.06
CA ASP A 914 23.63 12.30 14.78
C ASP A 914 23.73 11.37 13.55
N LYS A 915 22.79 10.43 13.39
CA LYS A 915 22.75 9.53 12.24
C LYS A 915 22.34 10.22 10.94
N ASP A 916 21.46 11.22 11.01
CA ASP A 916 21.12 12.06 9.86
C ASP A 916 22.29 12.98 9.45
N GLN A 917 23.09 13.49 10.41
CA GLN A 917 24.34 14.20 10.11
C GLN A 917 25.42 13.28 9.52
N GLU A 918 25.54 12.04 10.02
CA GLU A 918 26.45 11.03 9.46
C GLU A 918 26.05 10.65 8.02
N LEU A 919 24.75 10.49 7.73
CA LEU A 919 24.25 10.29 6.36
C LEU A 919 24.53 11.49 5.45
N THR A 920 24.29 12.71 5.92
CA THR A 920 24.52 13.94 5.15
C THR A 920 26.01 14.11 4.80
N THR A 921 26.91 13.84 5.75
CA THR A 921 28.36 13.91 5.53
C THR A 921 28.87 12.77 4.64
N LEU A 922 28.32 11.56 4.75
CA LEU A 922 28.60 10.46 3.82
C LEU A 922 28.10 10.73 2.40
N GLN A 923 26.99 11.45 2.22
CA GLN A 923 26.53 11.90 0.90
C GLN A 923 27.47 12.94 0.30
N GLN A 924 27.88 13.97 1.05
CA GLN A 924 28.87 14.96 0.59
C GLN A 924 30.23 14.31 0.23
N ASN A 925 30.69 13.34 1.03
CA ASN A 925 31.93 12.62 0.74
C ASN A 925 31.82 11.77 -0.54
N ASN A 926 30.67 11.14 -0.80
CA ASN A 926 30.43 10.42 -2.06
C ASN A 926 30.37 11.36 -3.28
N GLU A 927 29.78 12.55 -3.14
CA GLU A 927 29.79 13.56 -4.21
C GLU A 927 31.21 14.11 -4.48
N SER A 928 32.01 14.34 -3.42
CA SER A 928 33.43 14.72 -3.56
C SER A 928 34.24 13.63 -4.25
N LEU A 929 34.13 12.37 -3.80
CA LEU A 929 34.83 11.24 -4.43
C LEU A 929 34.40 11.04 -5.89
N LYS A 930 33.14 11.30 -6.22
CA LYS A 930 32.65 11.27 -7.60
C LYS A 930 33.28 12.39 -8.44
N ALA A 931 33.38 13.60 -7.90
CA ALA A 931 34.07 14.72 -8.56
C ALA A 931 35.57 14.45 -8.76
N ASP A 932 36.24 13.86 -7.77
CA ASP A 932 37.66 13.47 -7.85
C ASP A 932 37.90 12.37 -8.90
N VAL A 933 36.98 11.39 -9.02
CA VAL A 933 37.02 10.35 -10.06
C VAL A 933 36.75 10.94 -11.45
N GLU A 934 35.82 11.88 -11.59
CA GLU A 934 35.55 12.60 -12.84
C GLU A 934 36.76 13.46 -13.27
N HIS A 935 37.40 14.13 -12.31
CA HIS A 935 38.62 14.93 -12.52
C HIS A 935 39.83 14.06 -12.87
N GLN A 936 40.02 12.91 -12.19
CA GLN A 936 41.04 11.92 -12.56
C GLN A 936 40.79 11.34 -13.95
N ARG A 937 39.54 11.07 -14.35
CA ARG A 937 39.20 10.65 -15.72
C ARG A 937 39.60 11.68 -16.76
N LYS A 938 39.32 12.97 -16.53
CA LYS A 938 39.78 14.05 -17.43
C LYS A 938 41.30 14.12 -17.51
N LYS A 939 41.98 14.16 -16.37
CA LYS A 939 43.45 14.22 -16.29
C LYS A 939 44.13 13.01 -16.94
N ASN A 940 43.55 11.81 -16.81
CA ASN A 940 44.09 10.60 -17.44
C ASN A 940 43.87 10.60 -18.97
N ASN A 941 42.74 11.13 -19.46
CA ASN A 941 42.51 11.33 -20.89
C ASN A 941 43.46 12.38 -21.48
N GLU A 942 43.69 13.50 -20.80
CA GLU A 942 44.64 14.54 -21.20
C GLU A 942 46.08 14.02 -21.21
N SER A 943 46.48 13.26 -20.20
CA SER A 943 47.78 12.56 -20.14
C SER A 943 47.94 11.57 -21.31
N SER A 944 46.91 10.78 -21.61
CA SER A 944 46.91 9.84 -22.75
C SER A 944 47.08 10.57 -24.10
N GLN A 945 46.44 11.73 -24.27
CA GLN A 945 46.61 12.58 -25.46
C GLN A 945 48.01 13.20 -25.54
N GLN A 946 48.60 13.66 -24.43
CA GLN A 946 49.98 14.16 -24.39
C GLN A 946 50.99 13.05 -24.72
N VAL A 947 50.79 11.84 -24.21
CA VAL A 947 51.62 10.66 -24.54
C VAL A 947 51.51 10.32 -26.04
N ALA A 948 50.32 10.40 -26.63
CA ALA A 948 50.14 10.20 -28.08
C ALA A 948 50.85 11.28 -28.92
N ALA A 949 50.78 12.55 -28.51
CA ALA A 949 51.45 13.66 -29.18
C ALA A 949 52.99 13.52 -29.12
N LEU A 950 53.54 13.28 -27.91
CA LEU A 950 54.98 13.06 -27.70
C LEU A 950 55.50 11.84 -28.48
N ARG A 951 54.71 10.77 -28.59
CA ARG A 951 55.03 9.60 -29.43
C ARG A 951 55.14 9.96 -30.92
N SER A 952 54.25 10.82 -31.42
CA SER A 952 54.31 11.31 -32.82
C SER A 952 55.54 12.20 -33.04
N GLU A 953 55.79 13.14 -32.13
CA GLU A 953 56.94 14.04 -32.20
C GLU A 953 58.28 13.29 -32.12
N THR A 954 58.37 12.26 -31.26
CA THR A 954 59.55 11.39 -31.13
C THR A 954 59.81 10.61 -32.43
N LYS A 955 58.76 10.04 -33.06
CA LYS A 955 58.87 9.39 -34.38
C LYS A 955 59.40 10.36 -35.45
N GLU A 956 58.95 11.61 -35.43
CA GLU A 956 59.38 12.62 -36.39
C GLU A 956 60.83 13.09 -36.13
N MET A 957 61.21 13.29 -34.87
CA MET A 957 62.57 13.67 -34.47
C MET A 957 63.59 12.58 -34.83
N LEU A 958 63.28 11.31 -34.56
CA LEU A 958 64.16 10.18 -34.92
C LEU A 958 64.33 10.03 -36.43
N ARG A 959 63.27 10.27 -37.23
CA ARG A 959 63.36 10.35 -38.70
C ARG A 959 64.25 11.50 -39.19
N LYS A 960 64.22 12.66 -38.52
CA LYS A 960 65.12 13.79 -38.83
C LYS A 960 66.57 13.51 -38.46
N LEU A 961 66.83 12.86 -37.33
CA LEU A 961 68.17 12.54 -36.85
C LEU A 961 68.84 11.41 -37.64
N PHE A 962 68.08 10.44 -38.16
CA PHE A 962 68.61 9.31 -38.92
C PHE A 962 67.93 9.12 -40.30
N PRO A 963 68.15 10.04 -41.27
CA PRO A 963 67.42 10.03 -42.56
C PRO A 963 67.68 8.80 -43.46
N ARG A 964 68.70 7.99 -43.14
CA ARG A 964 69.04 6.75 -43.87
C ARG A 964 68.31 5.51 -43.35
N VAL A 965 67.55 5.62 -42.26
CA VAL A 965 66.84 4.50 -41.63
C VAL A 965 65.36 4.56 -42.02
N SER A 966 64.98 3.80 -43.05
CA SER A 966 63.62 3.78 -43.60
C SER A 966 62.72 2.77 -42.88
N VAL A 967 61.70 3.26 -42.16
CA VAL A 967 60.69 2.44 -41.46
C VAL A 967 59.27 2.86 -41.88
N SER A 968 58.43 1.86 -42.16
CA SER A 968 57.02 2.02 -42.56
C SER A 968 56.24 2.94 -41.62
N SER A 969 55.38 3.80 -42.16
CA SER A 969 54.55 4.74 -41.38
C SER A 969 53.39 4.09 -40.65
N ASN A 970 52.96 2.90 -41.06
CA ASN A 970 51.66 2.32 -40.66
C ASN A 970 51.77 1.36 -39.46
N LEU A 971 52.84 1.48 -38.67
CA LEU A 971 53.12 0.65 -37.49
C LEU A 971 52.83 1.43 -36.19
N ASP A 972 52.33 0.74 -35.17
CA ASP A 972 52.13 1.30 -33.82
C ASP A 972 53.45 1.83 -33.23
N TYR A 973 53.40 2.63 -32.16
CA TYR A 973 54.61 3.22 -31.57
C TYR A 973 55.64 2.18 -31.11
N SER A 974 55.21 1.08 -30.49
CA SER A 974 56.13 0.04 -30.02
C SER A 974 56.84 -0.65 -31.19
N ASP A 975 56.06 -1.22 -32.11
CA ASP A 975 56.55 -1.96 -33.28
C ASP A 975 57.41 -1.08 -34.20
N TRP A 976 57.06 0.20 -34.32
CA TRP A 976 57.84 1.16 -35.11
C TRP A 976 59.19 1.48 -34.47
N MET A 977 59.26 1.64 -33.14
CA MET A 977 60.52 1.86 -32.44
C MET A 977 61.44 0.65 -32.55
N GLU A 978 60.90 -0.57 -32.40
CA GLU A 978 61.68 -1.79 -32.53
C GLU A 978 62.16 -2.02 -33.97
N ALA A 979 61.32 -1.73 -34.97
CA ALA A 979 61.73 -1.75 -36.38
C ALA A 979 62.80 -0.69 -36.69
N PHE A 980 62.70 0.51 -36.10
CA PHE A 980 63.68 1.58 -36.23
C PHE A 980 65.02 1.19 -35.58
N GLU A 981 64.99 0.61 -34.38
CA GLU A 981 66.17 0.12 -33.67
C GLU A 981 66.91 -0.95 -34.49
N ARG A 982 66.20 -1.99 -34.95
CA ARG A 982 66.79 -3.06 -35.79
C ARG A 982 67.42 -2.51 -37.07
N GLN A 983 66.76 -1.55 -37.72
CA GLN A 983 67.23 -0.95 -38.97
C GLN A 983 68.39 0.05 -38.75
N ALA A 984 68.42 0.76 -37.62
CA ALA A 984 69.53 1.61 -37.20
C ALA A 984 70.77 0.79 -36.78
N HIS A 985 70.58 -0.31 -36.04
CA HIS A 985 71.65 -1.24 -35.69
C HIS A 985 72.32 -1.84 -36.93
N LYS A 986 71.55 -2.15 -37.97
CA LYS A 986 72.06 -2.63 -39.25
C LYS A 986 72.92 -1.57 -39.97
N ALA A 987 72.52 -0.29 -39.93
CA ALA A 987 73.30 0.81 -40.48
C ALA A 987 74.57 1.13 -39.66
N LEU A 988 74.59 0.81 -38.36
CA LEU A 988 75.76 0.97 -37.49
C LEU A 988 76.76 -0.19 -37.62
N SER A 989 76.30 -1.44 -37.82
CA SER A 989 77.19 -2.61 -37.93
C SER A 989 78.05 -2.60 -39.20
N GLU A 990 77.63 -1.91 -40.26
CA GLU A 990 78.44 -1.67 -41.46
C GLU A 990 79.64 -0.73 -41.24
N LYS A 991 79.73 -0.04 -40.09
CA LYS A 991 80.81 0.90 -39.76
C LYS A 991 81.86 0.40 -38.75
N HIS A 992 81.80 -0.86 -38.30
CA HIS A 992 82.73 -1.39 -37.28
C HIS A 992 83.52 -2.61 -37.78
N LYS A 993 84.51 -2.35 -38.64
CA LYS A 993 85.58 -3.31 -39.00
C LYS A 993 86.94 -2.62 -39.16
N GLU A 994 87.44 -1.96 -38.11
CA GLU A 994 88.85 -1.59 -37.99
C GLU A 994 89.21 -1.26 -36.52
N GLY A 995 90.41 -1.66 -36.06
CA GLY A 995 90.99 -1.23 -34.78
C GLY A 995 90.75 -2.13 -33.56
N LYS A 996 91.57 -3.17 -33.38
CA LYS A 996 91.64 -3.97 -32.14
C LYS A 996 93.11 -4.12 -31.68
N MET A 997 93.53 -3.39 -30.64
CA MET A 997 94.70 -3.66 -29.79
C MET A 997 94.66 -2.80 -28.51
N VAL A 998 95.44 -3.19 -27.50
CA VAL A 998 95.64 -2.55 -26.17
C VAL A 998 94.53 -2.83 -25.14
N THR A 999 94.57 -4.04 -24.56
CA THR A 999 93.77 -4.43 -23.38
C THR A 999 94.59 -5.35 -22.46
N GLU A 1000 94.98 -4.87 -21.27
CA GLU A 1000 95.27 -5.75 -20.13
C GLU A 1000 95.27 -4.99 -18.78
N HIS A 1001 95.88 -3.81 -18.67
CA HIS A 1001 95.89 -3.07 -17.39
C HIS A 1001 94.52 -2.47 -17.00
N LYS A 1002 93.71 -2.04 -17.98
CA LYS A 1002 92.34 -1.51 -17.72
C LYS A 1002 91.29 -2.58 -17.45
N LEU A 1003 91.59 -3.86 -17.75
CA LEU A 1003 90.64 -4.95 -17.50
C LEU A 1003 90.50 -5.24 -16.01
N LYS A 1004 91.58 -5.08 -15.23
CA LYS A 1004 91.58 -5.45 -13.81
C LYS A 1004 90.87 -4.43 -12.90
N GLU A 1005 91.09 -3.14 -13.13
CA GLU A 1005 90.30 -2.07 -12.48
C GLU A 1005 88.83 -2.15 -12.88
N ASN A 1006 88.53 -2.52 -14.14
CA ASN A 1006 87.15 -2.75 -14.58
C ASN A 1006 86.53 -4.02 -13.95
N GLU A 1007 87.28 -5.12 -13.76
CA GLU A 1007 86.79 -6.30 -13.04
C GLU A 1007 86.47 -5.96 -11.58
N GLU A 1008 87.36 -5.25 -10.87
CA GLU A 1008 87.14 -4.86 -9.48
C GLU A 1008 85.97 -3.87 -9.34
N MET A 1009 85.83 -2.91 -10.25
CA MET A 1009 84.67 -2.01 -10.33
C MET A 1009 83.37 -2.76 -10.64
N LEU A 1010 83.38 -3.66 -11.63
CA LEU A 1010 82.21 -4.46 -12.01
C LEU A 1010 81.79 -5.39 -10.87
N GLN A 1011 82.75 -5.95 -10.13
CA GLN A 1011 82.47 -6.81 -8.98
C GLN A 1011 81.91 -6.03 -7.79
N LEU A 1012 82.39 -4.79 -7.56
CA LEU A 1012 81.79 -3.87 -6.59
C LEU A 1012 80.36 -3.45 -7.00
N GLU A 1013 80.09 -3.29 -8.30
CA GLU A 1013 78.76 -3.02 -8.82
C GLU A 1013 77.84 -4.24 -8.69
N CYS A 1014 78.33 -5.45 -8.97
CA CYS A 1014 77.62 -6.71 -8.74
C CYS A 1014 77.23 -6.92 -7.27
N GLU A 1015 78.10 -6.59 -6.30
CA GLU A 1015 77.72 -6.64 -4.88
C GLU A 1015 76.67 -5.58 -4.52
N LYS A 1016 76.72 -4.38 -5.12
CA LYS A 1016 75.62 -3.39 -4.98
C LYS A 1016 74.31 -3.89 -5.58
N TYR A 1017 74.34 -4.52 -6.76
CA TYR A 1017 73.14 -5.12 -7.36
C TYR A 1017 72.59 -6.27 -6.50
N LYS A 1018 73.43 -7.12 -5.91
CA LYS A 1018 72.98 -8.15 -4.95
C LYS A 1018 72.33 -7.55 -3.72
N MET A 1019 72.92 -6.48 -3.15
CA MET A 1019 72.36 -5.80 -1.98
C MET A 1019 71.01 -5.14 -2.30
N VAL A 1020 70.91 -4.42 -3.42
CA VAL A 1020 69.64 -3.84 -3.90
C VAL A 1020 68.62 -4.93 -4.20
N LEU A 1021 69.02 -6.06 -4.80
CA LEU A 1021 68.13 -7.20 -5.03
C LEU A 1021 67.59 -7.76 -3.71
N ALA A 1022 68.45 -8.01 -2.72
CA ALA A 1022 68.03 -8.47 -1.39
C ALA A 1022 67.13 -7.45 -0.65
N GLU A 1023 67.39 -6.15 -0.80
CA GLU A 1023 66.51 -5.10 -0.28
C GLU A 1023 65.15 -5.09 -1.00
N THR A 1024 65.12 -5.22 -2.33
CA THR A 1024 63.87 -5.31 -3.09
C THR A 1024 63.10 -6.59 -2.80
N GLU A 1025 63.77 -7.73 -2.62
CA GLU A 1025 63.18 -9.00 -2.19
C GLU A 1025 62.57 -8.86 -0.79
N GLY A 1026 63.28 -8.22 0.14
CA GLY A 1026 62.75 -7.91 1.48
C GLY A 1026 61.57 -6.91 1.47
N ILE A 1027 61.52 -5.97 0.52
CA ILE A 1027 60.36 -5.09 0.32
C ILE A 1027 59.18 -5.89 -0.27
N LEU A 1028 59.43 -6.73 -1.26
CA LEU A 1028 58.41 -7.58 -1.88
C LEU A 1028 57.82 -8.57 -0.87
N GLN A 1029 58.64 -9.19 -0.01
CA GLN A 1029 58.14 -10.06 1.06
C GLN A 1029 57.24 -9.30 2.03
N ARG A 1030 57.64 -8.11 2.52
CA ARG A 1030 56.79 -7.29 3.39
C ARG A 1030 55.49 -6.85 2.72
N LEU A 1031 55.52 -6.57 1.41
CA LEU A 1031 54.32 -6.27 0.63
C LEU A 1031 53.42 -7.50 0.47
N GLN A 1032 53.99 -8.69 0.24
CA GLN A 1032 53.26 -9.94 0.20
C GLN A 1032 52.61 -10.23 1.55
N ASP A 1033 53.37 -10.20 2.65
CA ASP A 1033 52.88 -10.42 4.01
C ASP A 1033 51.73 -9.43 4.35
N SER A 1034 51.88 -8.16 3.96
CA SER A 1034 50.86 -7.12 4.17
C SER A 1034 49.61 -7.33 3.31
N VAL A 1035 49.75 -7.86 2.09
CA VAL A 1035 48.61 -8.19 1.22
C VAL A 1035 47.88 -9.43 1.76
N GLU A 1036 48.61 -10.46 2.20
CA GLU A 1036 48.04 -11.65 2.83
C GLU A 1036 47.30 -11.31 4.14
N GLU A 1037 47.81 -10.37 4.95
CA GLU A 1037 47.14 -9.87 6.15
C GLU A 1037 45.83 -9.12 5.82
N GLU A 1038 45.85 -8.24 4.81
CA GLU A 1038 44.65 -7.53 4.35
C GLU A 1038 43.63 -8.47 3.70
N GLU A 1039 44.06 -9.44 2.88
CA GLU A 1039 43.19 -10.50 2.35
C GLU A 1039 42.52 -11.29 3.50
N GLY A 1040 43.26 -11.57 4.57
CA GLY A 1040 42.74 -12.16 5.80
C GLY A 1040 41.64 -11.31 6.45
N LYS A 1041 41.86 -10.00 6.60
CA LYS A 1041 40.87 -9.05 7.15
C LYS A 1041 39.62 -8.96 6.28
N TRP A 1042 39.79 -8.85 4.96
CA TRP A 1042 38.66 -8.80 4.02
C TRP A 1042 37.85 -10.10 4.01
N LYS A 1043 38.52 -11.25 4.17
CA LYS A 1043 37.85 -12.55 4.29
C LYS A 1043 37.01 -12.65 5.58
N ILE A 1044 37.55 -12.25 6.72
CA ILE A 1044 36.79 -12.20 7.98
C ILE A 1044 35.57 -11.27 7.83
N LYS A 1045 35.76 -10.07 7.29
CA LYS A 1045 34.69 -9.10 7.07
C LYS A 1045 33.61 -9.59 6.09
N LEU A 1046 34.00 -10.39 5.09
CA LEU A 1046 33.06 -11.07 4.19
C LEU A 1046 32.27 -12.16 4.93
N ASP A 1047 32.92 -12.96 5.77
CA ASP A 1047 32.28 -14.01 6.57
C ASP A 1047 31.34 -13.43 7.66
N ASP A 1048 31.68 -12.28 8.26
CA ASP A 1048 30.79 -11.49 9.13
C ASP A 1048 29.57 -11.01 8.35
N SER A 1049 29.78 -10.36 7.20
CA SER A 1049 28.70 -9.85 6.33
C SER A 1049 27.77 -10.97 5.84
N GLN A 1050 28.31 -12.16 5.56
CA GLN A 1050 27.51 -13.34 5.21
C GLN A 1050 26.69 -13.87 6.39
N ARG A 1051 27.24 -13.84 7.62
CA ARG A 1051 26.49 -14.20 8.84
C ARG A 1051 25.35 -13.23 9.13
N GLU A 1052 25.60 -11.93 9.02
CA GLU A 1052 24.55 -10.90 9.16
C GLU A 1052 23.45 -11.08 8.11
N LEU A 1053 23.82 -11.34 6.86
CA LEU A 1053 22.87 -11.60 5.77
C LEU A 1053 22.06 -12.89 5.98
N LEU A 1054 22.64 -13.94 6.57
CA LEU A 1054 21.91 -15.13 7.00
C LEU A 1054 20.95 -14.83 8.16
N GLN A 1055 21.36 -14.02 9.14
CA GLN A 1055 20.51 -13.61 10.26
C GLN A 1055 19.34 -12.73 9.79
N MET A 1056 19.58 -11.81 8.85
CA MET A 1056 18.53 -11.02 8.21
C MET A 1056 17.56 -11.90 7.41
N LYS A 1057 18.06 -12.90 6.66
CA LYS A 1057 17.20 -13.88 5.97
C LYS A 1057 16.30 -14.65 6.94
N LEU A 1058 16.84 -15.14 8.05
CA LEU A 1058 16.05 -15.82 9.09
C LEU A 1058 14.99 -14.91 9.72
N ARG A 1059 15.30 -13.61 9.90
CA ARG A 1059 14.33 -12.63 10.39
C ARG A 1059 13.25 -12.31 9.35
N ILE A 1060 13.60 -12.24 8.06
CA ILE A 1060 12.64 -12.10 6.96
C ILE A 1060 11.69 -13.30 6.95
N THR A 1061 12.19 -14.54 6.99
CA THR A 1061 11.31 -15.73 7.01
C THR A 1061 10.40 -15.76 8.24
N SER A 1062 10.88 -15.32 9.43
CA SER A 1062 10.04 -15.20 10.63
C SER A 1062 8.91 -14.17 10.45
N LEU A 1063 9.21 -13.02 9.84
CA LEU A 1063 8.23 -11.98 9.55
C LEU A 1063 7.25 -12.39 8.44
N GLU A 1064 7.71 -13.19 7.47
CA GLU A 1064 6.84 -13.80 6.45
C GLU A 1064 5.85 -14.79 7.07
N ASP A 1065 6.30 -15.63 8.02
CA ASP A 1065 5.43 -16.55 8.77
C ASP A 1065 4.42 -15.81 9.65
N GLU A 1066 4.83 -14.72 10.32
CA GLU A 1066 3.93 -13.82 11.07
C GLU A 1066 2.91 -13.14 10.15
N LEU A 1067 3.33 -12.64 8.98
CA LEU A 1067 2.41 -12.08 7.98
C LEU A 1067 1.44 -13.14 7.44
N GLN A 1068 1.88 -14.39 7.24
CA GLN A 1068 0.98 -15.49 6.86
C GLN A 1068 0.00 -15.84 7.98
N LYS A 1069 0.41 -15.75 9.25
CA LYS A 1069 -0.48 -15.92 10.41
C LYS A 1069 -1.52 -14.81 10.47
N LEU A 1070 -1.12 -13.54 10.39
CA LEU A 1070 -2.03 -12.39 10.36
C LEU A 1070 -3.00 -12.45 9.16
N LYS A 1071 -2.56 -12.99 8.01
CA LYS A 1071 -3.45 -13.27 6.85
C LYS A 1071 -4.44 -14.42 7.05
N ARG A 1072 -4.22 -15.34 8.00
CA ARG A 1072 -5.23 -16.34 8.41
C ARG A 1072 -6.23 -15.68 9.37
N GLU A 1073 -5.73 -15.02 10.41
CA GLU A 1073 -6.54 -14.29 11.40
C GLU A 1073 -7.41 -13.21 10.76
N GLY A 1074 -6.91 -12.49 9.75
CA GLY A 1074 -7.69 -11.53 8.98
C GLY A 1074 -8.83 -12.15 8.17
N ARG A 1075 -8.63 -13.36 7.61
CA ARG A 1075 -9.72 -14.12 6.92
C ARG A 1075 -10.74 -14.67 7.91
N GLU A 1076 -10.30 -15.09 9.09
CA GLU A 1076 -11.19 -15.52 10.18
C GLU A 1076 -12.03 -14.34 10.68
N ALA A 1077 -11.43 -13.16 10.88
CA ALA A 1077 -12.14 -11.93 11.21
C ALA A 1077 -13.15 -11.51 10.11
N GLU A 1078 -12.79 -11.63 8.83
CA GLU A 1078 -13.71 -11.36 7.72
C GLU A 1078 -14.89 -12.34 7.68
N ASN A 1079 -14.67 -13.60 8.03
CA ASN A 1079 -15.73 -14.61 8.16
C ASN A 1079 -16.64 -14.32 9.38
N LEU A 1080 -16.07 -13.88 10.50
CA LEU A 1080 -16.83 -13.44 11.67
C LEU A 1080 -17.67 -12.19 11.37
N ILE A 1081 -17.14 -11.24 10.59
CA ILE A 1081 -17.89 -10.07 10.09
C ILE A 1081 -19.09 -10.53 9.23
N LYS A 1082 -18.87 -11.41 8.24
CA LYS A 1082 -19.96 -11.96 7.42
C LYS A 1082 -21.02 -12.69 8.27
N ARG A 1083 -20.60 -13.42 9.31
CA ARG A 1083 -21.53 -14.08 10.24
C ARG A 1083 -22.29 -13.09 11.12
N ARG A 1084 -21.63 -12.04 11.61
CA ARG A 1084 -22.27 -10.93 12.33
C ARG A 1084 -23.34 -10.28 11.44
N ASP A 1085 -22.99 -9.92 10.21
CA ASP A 1085 -23.90 -9.20 9.30
C ASP A 1085 -25.13 -10.05 8.95
N TYR A 1086 -24.94 -11.36 8.75
CA TYR A 1086 -26.05 -12.32 8.63
C TYR A 1086 -26.95 -12.34 9.88
N LEU A 1087 -26.37 -12.39 11.08
CA LEU A 1087 -27.13 -12.39 12.34
C LEU A 1087 -27.84 -11.05 12.57
N THR A 1088 -27.23 -9.92 12.20
CA THR A 1088 -27.85 -8.60 12.24
C THR A 1088 -29.06 -8.53 11.30
N SER A 1089 -28.95 -9.06 10.08
CA SER A 1089 -30.08 -9.08 9.14
C SER A 1089 -31.24 -9.98 9.60
N GLU A 1090 -30.96 -11.15 10.20
CA GLU A 1090 -32.01 -11.99 10.77
C GLU A 1090 -32.62 -11.36 12.04
N LEU A 1091 -31.84 -10.59 12.82
CA LEU A 1091 -32.34 -9.85 13.97
C LEU A 1091 -33.22 -8.66 13.55
N GLU A 1092 -32.82 -7.87 12.56
CA GLU A 1092 -33.64 -6.79 11.97
C GLU A 1092 -34.98 -7.34 11.42
N LYS A 1093 -34.93 -8.51 10.78
CA LYS A 1093 -36.14 -9.22 10.34
C LYS A 1093 -37.04 -9.61 11.52
N VAL A 1094 -36.50 -10.22 12.58
CA VAL A 1094 -37.26 -10.55 13.80
C VAL A 1094 -37.81 -9.30 14.48
N GLU A 1095 -37.10 -8.17 14.45
CA GLU A 1095 -37.59 -6.88 14.92
C GLU A 1095 -38.73 -6.33 14.06
N SER A 1096 -38.68 -6.51 12.73
CA SER A 1096 -39.79 -6.14 11.84
C SER A 1096 -41.03 -7.02 12.04
N GLU A 1097 -40.86 -8.32 12.27
CA GLU A 1097 -41.94 -9.24 12.63
C GLU A 1097 -42.53 -8.86 14.00
N ARG A 1098 -41.69 -8.56 15.00
CA ARG A 1098 -42.10 -8.06 16.32
C ARG A 1098 -42.84 -6.73 16.23
N ALA A 1099 -42.40 -5.79 15.40
CA ALA A 1099 -43.09 -4.52 15.19
C ALA A 1099 -44.50 -4.74 14.61
N THR A 1100 -44.64 -5.69 13.68
CA THR A 1100 -45.92 -6.11 13.10
C THR A 1100 -46.84 -6.71 14.17
N TYR A 1101 -46.35 -7.64 15.00
CA TYR A 1101 -47.13 -8.19 16.12
C TYR A 1101 -47.52 -7.11 17.16
N VAL A 1102 -46.66 -6.11 17.40
CA VAL A 1102 -47.00 -4.97 18.28
C VAL A 1102 -48.12 -4.10 17.68
N THR A 1103 -48.16 -3.90 16.36
CA THR A 1103 -49.28 -3.23 15.71
C THR A 1103 -50.57 -4.04 15.77
N GLU A 1104 -50.53 -5.35 15.51
CA GLU A 1104 -51.69 -6.24 15.62
C GLU A 1104 -52.24 -6.28 17.05
N VAL A 1105 -51.38 -6.39 18.07
CA VAL A 1105 -51.78 -6.35 19.48
C VAL A 1105 -52.38 -4.99 19.86
N ARG A 1106 -51.90 -3.87 19.28
CA ARG A 1106 -52.50 -2.54 19.48
C ARG A 1106 -53.89 -2.47 18.86
N GLU A 1107 -54.09 -2.99 17.66
CA GLU A 1107 -55.39 -3.05 16.99
C GLU A 1107 -56.39 -3.94 17.76
N LEU A 1108 -55.97 -5.14 18.17
CA LEU A 1108 -56.76 -6.03 19.02
C LEU A 1108 -57.15 -5.37 20.35
N LYS A 1109 -56.24 -4.58 20.96
CA LYS A 1109 -56.54 -3.83 22.19
C LYS A 1109 -57.58 -2.73 21.95
N VAL A 1110 -57.52 -2.03 20.81
CA VAL A 1110 -58.56 -1.04 20.43
C VAL A 1110 -59.91 -1.74 20.25
N LEU A 1111 -59.97 -2.84 19.50
CA LEU A 1111 -61.19 -3.64 19.32
C LEU A 1111 -61.74 -4.15 20.65
N LEU A 1112 -60.88 -4.62 21.57
CA LEU A 1112 -61.28 -5.05 22.91
C LEU A 1112 -61.88 -3.88 23.72
N THR A 1113 -61.28 -2.70 23.67
CA THR A 1113 -61.84 -1.51 24.35
C THR A 1113 -63.17 -1.05 23.74
N GLU A 1114 -63.36 -1.22 22.43
CA GLU A 1114 -64.62 -0.89 21.75
C GLU A 1114 -65.72 -1.91 22.06
N LEU A 1115 -65.38 -3.21 22.17
CA LEU A 1115 -66.28 -4.25 22.64
C LEU A 1115 -66.65 -4.08 24.12
N GLN A 1116 -65.68 -3.77 24.98
CA GLN A 1116 -65.93 -3.46 26.39
C GLN A 1116 -66.89 -2.28 26.52
N LYS A 1117 -66.64 -1.19 25.77
CA LYS A 1117 -67.56 -0.04 25.76
C LYS A 1117 -68.98 -0.44 25.31
N LYS A 1118 -69.12 -1.25 24.25
CA LYS A 1118 -70.44 -1.73 23.80
C LYS A 1118 -71.14 -2.59 24.87
N LEU A 1119 -70.38 -3.38 25.64
CA LEU A 1119 -70.89 -4.15 26.76
C LEU A 1119 -71.34 -3.24 27.92
N ASP A 1120 -70.52 -2.23 28.28
CA ASP A 1120 -70.83 -1.25 29.31
C ASP A 1120 -72.07 -0.42 28.95
N ASP A 1121 -72.15 0.06 27.70
CA ASP A 1121 -73.32 0.77 27.14
C ASP A 1121 -74.58 -0.13 27.20
N SER A 1122 -74.47 -1.43 26.84
CA SER A 1122 -75.57 -2.39 26.92
C SER A 1122 -75.98 -2.72 28.37
N CYS A 1123 -75.03 -2.76 29.31
CA CYS A 1123 -75.31 -2.92 30.74
C CYS A 1123 -76.02 -1.68 31.31
N ALA A 1124 -75.60 -0.47 30.92
CA ALA A 1124 -76.29 0.77 31.30
C ALA A 1124 -77.72 0.83 30.76
N GLU A 1125 -77.94 0.39 29.51
CA GLU A 1125 -79.27 0.27 28.91
C GLU A 1125 -80.15 -0.75 29.68
N ALA A 1126 -79.59 -1.91 30.05
CA ALA A 1126 -80.29 -2.92 30.86
C ALA A 1126 -80.63 -2.43 32.28
N ILE A 1127 -79.73 -1.63 32.90
CA ILE A 1127 -79.99 -0.99 34.20
C ILE A 1127 -81.17 -0.02 34.07
N LYS A 1128 -81.20 0.87 33.07
CA LYS A 1128 -82.35 1.76 32.81
C LYS A 1128 -83.64 0.99 32.63
N GLN A 1129 -83.64 -0.07 31.81
CA GLN A 1129 -84.85 -0.89 31.62
C GLN A 1129 -85.33 -1.53 32.93
N ASN A 1130 -84.42 -1.91 33.83
CA ASN A 1130 -84.77 -2.41 35.16
C ASN A 1130 -85.28 -1.31 36.11
N GLU A 1131 -84.75 -0.08 36.02
CA GLU A 1131 -85.27 1.10 36.73
C GLU A 1131 -86.69 1.45 36.27
N GLU A 1132 -86.93 1.48 34.95
CA GLU A 1132 -88.27 1.66 34.35
C GLU A 1132 -89.23 0.55 34.78
N LEU A 1133 -88.79 -0.71 34.79
CA LEU A 1133 -89.57 -1.85 35.27
C LEU A 1133 -89.94 -1.71 36.76
N ASN A 1134 -89.01 -1.23 37.60
CA ASN A 1134 -89.26 -1.02 39.03
C ASN A 1134 -90.16 0.19 39.30
N LEU A 1135 -90.09 1.24 38.46
CA LEU A 1135 -91.05 2.33 38.47
C LEU A 1135 -92.46 1.83 38.12
N LEU A 1136 -92.59 1.02 37.06
CA LEU A 1136 -93.85 0.38 36.68
C LEU A 1136 -94.40 -0.56 37.77
N LYS A 1137 -93.54 -1.35 38.44
CA LYS A 1137 -93.96 -2.17 39.60
C LYS A 1137 -94.47 -1.33 40.76
N THR A 1138 -93.83 -0.19 41.03
CA THR A 1138 -94.25 0.74 42.09
C THR A 1138 -95.59 1.40 41.75
N GLN A 1139 -95.78 1.83 40.51
CA GLN A 1139 -97.08 2.32 40.03
C GLN A 1139 -98.16 1.24 40.11
N LEU A 1140 -97.84 -0.01 39.73
CA LEU A 1140 -98.77 -1.13 39.83
C LEU A 1140 -99.14 -1.44 41.28
N SER A 1141 -98.18 -1.44 42.21
CA SER A 1141 -98.45 -1.67 43.63
C SER A 1141 -99.31 -0.56 44.24
N GLU A 1142 -99.09 0.71 43.86
CA GLU A 1142 -99.98 1.82 44.21
C GLU A 1142 -101.41 1.66 43.65
N THR A 1143 -101.56 1.20 42.40
CA THR A 1143 -102.91 0.94 41.86
C THR A 1143 -103.59 -0.23 42.59
N LEU A 1144 -102.82 -1.26 42.98
CA LEU A 1144 -103.32 -2.38 43.78
C LEU A 1144 -103.76 -1.95 45.17
N THR A 1145 -103.03 -1.06 45.86
CA THR A 1145 -103.44 -0.56 47.17
C THR A 1145 -104.68 0.33 47.08
N LYS A 1146 -104.77 1.21 46.06
CA LYS A 1146 -105.98 2.02 45.77
C LYS A 1146 -107.20 1.13 45.51
N LEU A 1147 -107.06 0.10 44.68
CA LEU A 1147 -108.13 -0.88 44.41
C LEU A 1147 -108.49 -1.68 45.67
N LYS A 1148 -107.52 -1.98 46.54
CA LYS A 1148 -107.74 -2.67 47.82
C LYS A 1148 -108.51 -1.80 48.82
N THR A 1149 -108.25 -0.49 48.85
CA THR A 1149 -109.02 0.47 49.66
C THR A 1149 -110.45 0.63 49.15
N GLU A 1150 -110.65 0.74 47.83
CA GLU A 1150 -112.01 0.74 47.23
C GLU A 1150 -112.76 -0.58 47.51
N GLN A 1151 -112.06 -1.72 47.50
CA GLN A 1151 -112.64 -3.01 47.88
C GLN A 1151 -113.07 -3.04 49.36
N LEU A 1152 -112.29 -2.45 50.27
CA LEU A 1152 -112.63 -2.34 51.69
C LEU A 1152 -113.80 -1.37 51.91
N GLU A 1153 -113.84 -0.25 51.20
CA GLU A 1153 -114.96 0.71 51.27
C GLU A 1153 -116.25 0.11 50.73
N THR A 1154 -116.22 -0.56 49.57
CA THR A 1154 -117.40 -1.26 49.03
C THR A 1154 -117.86 -2.39 49.95
N GLN A 1155 -116.95 -3.16 50.56
CA GLN A 1155 -117.31 -4.17 51.57
C GLN A 1155 -117.93 -3.54 52.83
N LYS A 1156 -117.45 -2.37 53.27
CA LYS A 1156 -118.02 -1.60 54.38
C LYS A 1156 -119.40 -1.04 54.03
N VAL A 1157 -119.60 -0.55 52.81
CA VAL A 1157 -120.93 -0.12 52.30
C VAL A 1157 -121.89 -1.30 52.29
N VAL A 1158 -121.48 -2.48 51.79
CA VAL A 1158 -122.32 -3.69 51.81
C VAL A 1158 -122.67 -4.10 53.25
N SER A 1159 -121.71 -4.07 54.19
CA SER A 1159 -121.96 -4.37 55.60
C SER A 1159 -122.94 -3.37 56.25
N ASN A 1160 -122.77 -2.07 56.00
CA ASN A 1160 -123.71 -1.04 56.46
C ASN A 1160 -125.11 -1.25 55.86
N LEU A 1161 -125.21 -1.70 54.61
CA LEU A 1161 -126.47 -2.00 53.93
C LEU A 1161 -127.17 -3.23 54.55
N GLN A 1162 -126.40 -4.26 54.91
CA GLN A 1162 -126.90 -5.41 55.68
C GLN A 1162 -127.40 -4.99 57.06
N GLN A 1163 -126.67 -4.12 57.76
CA GLN A 1163 -127.05 -3.62 59.08
C GLN A 1163 -128.30 -2.72 59.02
N ALA A 1164 -128.46 -1.94 57.94
CA ALA A 1164 -129.68 -1.21 57.62
C ALA A 1164 -130.85 -2.15 57.30
N GLN A 1165 -130.60 -3.28 56.64
CA GLN A 1165 -131.61 -4.31 56.36
C GLN A 1165 -132.04 -5.06 57.63
N GLU A 1166 -131.12 -5.35 58.56
CA GLU A 1166 -131.45 -5.97 59.85
C GLU A 1166 -132.26 -5.03 60.75
N SER A 1167 -131.92 -3.74 60.78
CA SER A 1167 -132.70 -2.74 61.50
C SER A 1167 -134.08 -2.49 60.85
N LEU A 1168 -134.18 -2.53 59.52
CA LEU A 1168 -135.48 -2.55 58.83
C LEU A 1168 -136.33 -3.78 59.21
N ASN A 1169 -135.73 -4.98 59.23
CA ASN A 1169 -136.38 -6.20 59.67
C ASN A 1169 -136.81 -6.13 61.16
N THR A 1170 -136.01 -5.46 62.00
CA THR A 1170 -136.34 -5.24 63.43
C THR A 1170 -137.54 -4.30 63.59
N ILE A 1171 -137.59 -3.21 62.81
CA ILE A 1171 -138.74 -2.29 62.77
C ILE A 1171 -140.00 -3.02 62.24
N GLN A 1172 -139.86 -3.88 61.22
CA GLN A 1172 -140.96 -4.72 60.74
C GLN A 1172 -141.44 -5.72 61.81
N ALA A 1173 -140.54 -6.26 62.63
CA ALA A 1173 -140.88 -7.12 63.75
C ALA A 1173 -141.54 -6.36 64.91
N GLU A 1174 -141.14 -5.10 65.18
CA GLU A 1174 -141.81 -4.25 66.18
C GLU A 1174 -143.21 -3.82 65.71
N ILE A 1175 -143.39 -3.52 64.42
CA ILE A 1175 -144.72 -3.30 63.82
C ILE A 1175 -145.60 -4.54 63.99
N ALA A 1176 -145.07 -5.75 63.74
CA ALA A 1176 -145.78 -7.00 63.99
C ALA A 1176 -146.12 -7.22 65.47
N LYS A 1177 -145.28 -6.73 66.39
CA LYS A 1177 -145.45 -6.87 67.85
C LYS A 1177 -146.44 -5.87 68.46
N SER A 1178 -146.74 -4.77 67.75
CA SER A 1178 -147.72 -3.75 68.16
C SER A 1178 -149.17 -4.01 67.69
N ILE A 1179 -149.46 -5.19 67.12
CA ILE A 1179 -150.77 -5.56 66.59
C ILE A 1179 -151.56 -6.51 67.53
N GLU A 1180 -150.95 -7.04 68.59
CA GLU A 1180 -151.49 -8.17 69.37
C GLU A 1180 -151.83 -7.84 70.85
N ASP A 1181 -152.47 -6.68 71.09
CA ASP A 1181 -153.26 -6.30 72.29
C ASP A 1181 -153.89 -4.90 72.01
N GLY A 1182 -155.09 -4.73 71.41
CA GLY A 1182 -156.44 -5.00 71.97
C GLY A 1182 -157.02 -3.76 72.69
N SER A 1183 -158.21 -3.17 72.40
CA SER A 1183 -159.28 -3.48 71.45
C SER A 1183 -160.33 -2.34 71.30
N VAL A 1184 -160.88 -2.12 70.09
CA VAL A 1184 -162.28 -1.69 69.76
C VAL A 1184 -162.78 -0.26 70.15
N VAL A 1185 -163.25 0.50 69.14
CA VAL A 1185 -164.67 0.91 68.88
C VAL A 1185 -164.80 1.33 67.40
N GLU A 1186 -166.00 1.21 66.83
CA GLU A 1186 -166.31 1.11 65.39
C GLU A 1186 -166.71 2.43 64.66
N ASN A 1187 -166.75 2.34 63.32
CA ASN A 1187 -167.61 3.07 62.36
C ASN A 1187 -167.32 4.57 62.08
N SER A 1188 -167.45 5.10 60.85
CA SER A 1188 -167.58 4.52 59.49
C SER A 1188 -167.43 5.64 58.45
N GLU A 1189 -166.70 5.40 57.35
CA GLU A 1189 -167.16 5.65 55.95
C GLU A 1189 -166.09 5.22 54.92
N ILE A 1190 -166.53 4.97 53.67
CA ILE A 1190 -165.85 4.17 52.65
C ILE A 1190 -165.63 5.01 51.38
N SER A 1191 -164.47 4.91 50.69
CA SER A 1191 -164.42 4.71 49.21
C SER A 1191 -163.00 4.57 48.59
N ASP A 1192 -161.94 5.17 49.15
CA ASP A 1192 -160.70 5.45 48.38
C ASP A 1192 -159.61 4.36 48.37
N VAL A 1193 -159.83 3.20 48.99
CA VAL A 1193 -158.75 2.19 49.20
C VAL A 1193 -158.49 1.31 47.97
N LYS A 1194 -159.37 1.32 46.96
CA LYS A 1194 -159.22 0.42 45.79
C LYS A 1194 -158.22 0.92 44.73
N GLU A 1195 -157.98 2.22 44.65
CA GLU A 1195 -157.09 2.83 43.64
C GLU A 1195 -155.61 2.86 44.10
N GLN A 1196 -155.34 2.72 45.41
CA GLN A 1196 -153.97 2.69 45.95
C GLN A 1196 -153.29 1.30 45.88
N LEU A 1197 -154.04 0.23 45.58
CA LEU A 1197 -153.48 -1.12 45.47
C LEU A 1197 -152.78 -1.35 44.12
N GLU A 1198 -153.39 -0.90 43.01
CA GLU A 1198 -152.81 -0.99 41.66
C GLU A 1198 -151.52 -0.15 41.52
N THR A 1199 -151.44 0.98 42.22
CA THR A 1199 -150.18 1.76 42.29
C THR A 1199 -149.07 1.05 43.06
N LYS A 1200 -149.40 0.23 44.06
CA LYS A 1200 -148.40 -0.58 44.79
C LYS A 1200 -147.89 -1.76 43.98
N GLU A 1201 -148.74 -2.46 43.23
CA GLU A 1201 -148.30 -3.53 42.31
C GLU A 1201 -147.39 -3.00 41.20
N LYS A 1202 -147.63 -1.78 40.72
CA LYS A 1202 -146.76 -1.14 39.72
C LYS A 1202 -145.38 -0.78 40.29
N ILE A 1203 -145.29 -0.43 41.57
CA ILE A 1203 -144.01 -0.15 42.26
C ILE A 1203 -143.25 -1.45 42.55
N THR A 1204 -143.91 -2.55 42.95
CA THR A 1204 -143.22 -3.84 43.13
C THR A 1204 -142.82 -4.48 41.80
N LEU A 1205 -143.55 -4.26 40.70
CA LEU A 1205 -143.11 -4.65 39.37
C LEU A 1205 -141.89 -3.85 38.89
N ASN A 1206 -141.85 -2.53 39.10
CA ASN A 1206 -140.66 -1.72 38.80
C ASN A 1206 -139.45 -2.15 39.65
N LEU A 1207 -139.61 -2.37 40.96
CA LEU A 1207 -138.52 -2.85 41.83
C LEU A 1207 -138.01 -4.24 41.41
N ASN A 1208 -138.89 -5.14 40.98
CA ASN A 1208 -138.47 -6.43 40.42
C ASN A 1208 -137.73 -6.27 39.08
N GLN A 1209 -138.13 -5.29 38.24
CA GLN A 1209 -137.38 -4.95 37.02
C GLN A 1209 -136.01 -4.34 37.35
N ASP A 1210 -135.90 -3.48 38.36
CA ASP A 1210 -134.62 -2.90 38.82
C ASP A 1210 -133.69 -3.98 39.40
N VAL A 1211 -134.23 -4.95 40.15
CA VAL A 1211 -133.47 -6.12 40.66
C VAL A 1211 -132.99 -7.00 39.50
N ILE A 1212 -133.82 -7.25 38.49
CA ILE A 1212 -133.42 -7.98 37.28
C ILE A 1212 -132.35 -7.19 36.50
N HIS A 1213 -132.49 -5.87 36.40
CA HIS A 1213 -131.53 -5.00 35.71
C HIS A 1213 -130.18 -4.93 36.46
N LEU A 1214 -130.19 -4.96 37.79
CA LEU A 1214 -129.00 -5.08 38.64
C LEU A 1214 -128.35 -6.47 38.51
N GLN A 1215 -129.13 -7.55 38.44
CA GLN A 1215 -128.60 -8.89 38.16
C GLN A 1215 -127.97 -8.98 36.76
N GLN A 1216 -128.59 -8.37 35.74
CA GLN A 1216 -128.02 -8.26 34.40
C GLN A 1216 -126.75 -7.41 34.38
N LEU A 1217 -126.69 -6.31 35.15
CA LEU A 1217 -125.47 -5.49 35.27
C LEU A 1217 -124.34 -6.26 35.96
N LEU A 1218 -124.66 -7.01 37.03
CA LEU A 1218 -123.71 -7.86 37.75
C LEU A 1218 -123.18 -8.98 36.84
N GLN A 1219 -124.04 -9.60 36.04
CA GLN A 1219 -123.65 -10.64 35.09
C GLN A 1219 -122.83 -10.08 33.92
N THR A 1220 -123.12 -8.85 33.48
CA THR A 1220 -122.30 -8.11 32.51
C THR A 1220 -120.93 -7.77 33.08
N LEU A 1221 -120.84 -7.32 34.34
CA LEU A 1221 -119.59 -7.05 35.04
C LEU A 1221 -118.77 -8.34 35.23
N LEU A 1222 -119.39 -9.47 35.61
CA LEU A 1222 -118.72 -10.76 35.69
C LEU A 1222 -118.17 -11.21 34.32
N GLN A 1223 -118.88 -10.94 33.23
CA GLN A 1223 -118.44 -11.24 31.87
C GLN A 1223 -117.36 -10.27 31.34
N GLN A 1224 -117.33 -9.02 31.82
CA GLN A 1224 -116.21 -8.10 31.58
C GLN A 1224 -114.98 -8.47 32.41
N LEU A 1225 -115.15 -8.94 33.65
CA LEU A 1225 -114.06 -9.46 34.48
C LEU A 1225 -113.50 -10.78 33.93
N SER A 1226 -114.32 -11.65 33.33
CA SER A 1226 -113.82 -12.85 32.64
C SER A 1226 -113.01 -12.48 31.39
N LYS A 1227 -113.51 -11.56 30.56
CA LYS A 1227 -112.76 -11.03 29.39
C LYS A 1227 -111.47 -10.31 29.81
N GLY A 1228 -111.50 -9.55 30.91
CA GLY A 1228 -110.32 -8.93 31.49
C GLY A 1228 -109.26 -9.97 31.89
N ARG A 1229 -109.71 -11.07 32.51
CA ARG A 1229 -108.84 -12.20 32.87
C ARG A 1229 -108.27 -12.91 31.64
N GLU A 1230 -109.06 -13.12 30.59
CA GLU A 1230 -108.58 -13.66 29.29
C GLU A 1230 -107.60 -12.72 28.59
N SER A 1231 -107.80 -11.40 28.63
CA SER A 1231 -106.84 -10.44 28.08
C SER A 1231 -105.52 -10.43 28.85
N SER A 1232 -105.55 -10.52 30.18
CA SER A 1232 -104.33 -10.65 30.99
C SER A 1232 -103.62 -11.98 30.73
N GLN A 1233 -104.36 -13.08 30.54
CA GLN A 1233 -103.79 -14.38 30.19
C GLN A 1233 -103.09 -14.34 28.81
N ASN A 1234 -103.69 -13.67 27.82
CA ASN A 1234 -103.06 -13.46 26.50
C ASN A 1234 -101.80 -12.58 26.58
N VAL A 1235 -101.76 -11.57 27.45
CA VAL A 1235 -100.55 -10.76 27.67
C VAL A 1235 -99.44 -11.60 28.32
N ILE A 1236 -99.76 -12.49 29.27
CA ILE A 1236 -98.79 -13.42 29.87
C ILE A 1236 -98.22 -14.36 28.80
N VAL A 1237 -99.07 -14.98 27.97
CA VAL A 1237 -98.63 -15.85 26.86
C VAL A 1237 -97.77 -15.08 25.84
N GLN A 1238 -98.10 -13.82 25.53
CA GLN A 1238 -97.26 -12.98 24.65
C GLN A 1238 -95.91 -12.61 25.27
N LEU A 1239 -95.83 -12.48 26.60
CA LEU A 1239 -94.58 -12.24 27.32
C LEU A 1239 -93.71 -13.52 27.37
N GLU A 1240 -94.31 -14.69 27.56
CA GLU A 1240 -93.63 -16.00 27.48
C GLU A 1240 -93.12 -16.30 26.06
N GLU A 1241 -93.89 -15.96 25.02
CA GLU A 1241 -93.42 -15.99 23.62
C GLU A 1241 -92.28 -14.99 23.34
N LYS A 1242 -92.28 -13.82 24.00
CA LYS A 1242 -91.18 -12.85 23.86
C LYS A 1242 -89.91 -13.35 24.54
N ALA A 1243 -90.01 -13.90 25.75
CA ALA A 1243 -88.88 -14.47 26.48
C ALA A 1243 -88.24 -15.65 25.73
N THR A 1244 -89.05 -16.53 25.13
CA THR A 1244 -88.55 -17.66 24.32
C THR A 1244 -87.95 -17.23 22.96
N ARG A 1245 -88.29 -16.06 22.42
CA ARG A 1245 -87.59 -15.47 21.27
C ARG A 1245 -86.24 -14.85 21.66
N VAL A 1246 -86.16 -14.17 22.81
CA VAL A 1246 -84.88 -13.60 23.30
C VAL A 1246 -83.86 -14.72 23.58
N LEU A 1247 -84.28 -15.83 24.18
CA LEU A 1247 -83.42 -17.01 24.41
C LEU A 1247 -82.96 -17.75 23.12
N LYS A 1248 -83.58 -17.47 21.96
CA LYS A 1248 -83.14 -18.02 20.66
C LYS A 1248 -82.32 -17.05 19.81
N GLY A 1249 -82.14 -15.80 20.25
CA GLY A 1249 -81.35 -14.79 19.53
C GLY A 1249 -79.85 -14.78 19.87
N GLY A 1250 -79.43 -15.45 20.95
CA GLY A 1250 -78.08 -15.33 21.52
C GLY A 1250 -76.99 -16.20 20.90
N THR A 1251 -77.24 -16.94 19.82
CA THR A 1251 -76.30 -17.91 19.22
C THR A 1251 -75.82 -17.53 17.82
N SER A 1252 -75.68 -16.23 17.53
CA SER A 1252 -75.09 -15.75 16.26
C SER A 1252 -74.41 -14.37 16.36
N VAL A 1253 -73.36 -14.28 17.18
CA VAL A 1253 -72.13 -13.53 16.87
C VAL A 1253 -70.95 -14.40 17.31
#